data_AF-A0A3L8CRL3-F1
#
_entry.id   AF-A0A3L8CRL3-F1
#
_cell.length_a   1.000
_cell.length_b   1.000
_cell.length_c   1.000
_cell.angle_alpha   90.00
_cell.angle_beta   90.00
_cell.angle_gamma   90.00
#
_symmetry.space_group_name_H-M   'P 1'
#
loop_
_entity.id
_entity.type
_entity.pdbx_description
1 polymer ?
#
loop_
_entity_poly.entity_id
_entity_poly.type
_entity_poly.pdbx_seq_one_letter_code
_entity_poly.pdbx_strand_id
1 'polypeptide(L)'
;NAPNGAQVIIDPVIGAAAFDVLDLLLNGNIVDTDFIRPGTENDRHPMTIPNGRLNPAAVNILEVRVSRIGSNTQTSLPPLQVLYNAIRPGNRDLDTVPGHSELQLKLPQDIIDNGLDAGRAAQGVQVSFCYPYCRAHDVIELRMGALTVRFTVLPDEAAQFGGAAPVCIGRTLTAQQFQQAGDSPQFLFAYTVHDQISNGADPSDAFSAPVIIDVDLAGIRRPAPIFFDHPNDTDPAIIDLQQLGNNNLIMLVRTFAPQFAIGDSIKALYGSTSAADFFVEGTVTGQFGQPNPLALEVPNNRVVCADVVTGSYTQSRNGAVIAHSKIANARVVGQALPDLPPPRVLVAPNGVLDPKDNPQGATGRVVVAGFTPGDQVKLIVRGSAGNGSPTFSALPLDAGGQADFALNRGFIAANLGLVVKVSYELIRGAVQKDSQVLELSVLNVTAAPTITSVTSAGGVVPDRGQTYYRSLGITGTGPSGQSVEVLINNVPIGLFAVDAAGVWTVPTRTFTATTHTITVRTTDGSNQSATRIATVLEGLALHVAQFSAQNWAGWTWGGAGRQDDFSWIAHPGQNYYHLHNQTFTNNSSGTVLQRIFSDLTPGATYLLSSGVFRSNTPYVHPRLQLGTSAAHRSPVYTLSVVHQVVSMQLSFVASTSEMTLYYINHEPSGTGNDWDTSHIQLQRMSL
;
A
#
# COMPACT_ATOMS: atom_id res chain seq x y z
N ASN A 1 -21.58 35.38 57.90
CA ASN A 1 -22.42 35.89 59.00
C ASN A 1 -22.67 34.76 59.99
N ALA A 2 -21.81 34.57 60.98
CA ALA A 2 -22.19 33.71 62.10
C ALA A 2 -23.32 34.43 62.88
N PRO A 3 -24.36 33.73 63.35
CA PRO A 3 -25.38 34.36 64.18
C PRO A 3 -24.73 34.90 65.46
N ASN A 4 -25.16 36.08 65.92
CA ASN A 4 -24.66 36.75 67.14
C ASN A 4 -25.20 36.07 68.43
N GLY A 5 -25.28 34.73 68.45
CA GLY A 5 -25.97 33.97 69.49
C GLY A 5 -27.42 33.66 69.13
N ALA A 6 -28.25 33.37 70.15
CA ALA A 6 -29.67 33.06 69.99
C ALA A 6 -30.51 33.92 70.93
N GLN A 7 -31.64 34.44 70.44
CA GLN A 7 -32.61 35.15 71.27
C GLN A 7 -33.53 34.13 71.95
N VAL A 8 -33.74 34.31 73.24
CA VAL A 8 -34.66 33.50 74.06
C VAL A 8 -35.75 34.43 74.56
N ILE A 9 -37.01 34.04 74.38
CA ILE A 9 -38.15 34.81 74.87
C ILE A 9 -38.72 34.07 76.08
N ILE A 10 -38.65 34.70 77.24
CA ILE A 10 -39.26 34.18 78.46
C ILE A 10 -40.69 34.71 78.53
N ASP A 11 -41.65 33.79 78.59
CA ASP A 11 -43.05 34.14 78.81
C ASP A 11 -43.26 34.78 80.19
N PRO A 12 -44.32 35.58 80.39
CA PRO A 12 -44.56 36.29 81.65
C PRO A 12 -44.50 35.35 82.86
N VAL A 13 -43.70 35.72 83.86
CA VAL A 13 -43.50 34.89 85.05
C VAL A 13 -44.72 35.00 85.96
N ILE A 14 -45.35 33.86 86.24
CA ILE A 14 -46.55 33.82 87.08
C ILE A 14 -46.21 34.30 88.50
N GLY A 15 -46.89 35.35 88.96
CA GLY A 15 -46.68 35.94 90.28
C GLY A 15 -45.38 36.74 90.40
N ALA A 16 -44.84 37.20 89.28
CA ALA A 16 -43.73 38.15 89.23
C ALA A 16 -43.98 39.41 90.06
N ALA A 17 -42.94 39.88 90.73
CA ALA A 17 -42.91 41.21 91.35
C ALA A 17 -41.81 42.07 90.72
N ALA A 18 -41.97 43.39 90.80
CA ALA A 18 -40.91 44.32 90.44
C ALA A 18 -39.60 43.97 91.16
N PHE A 19 -38.49 44.00 90.43
CA PHE A 19 -37.13 43.64 90.84
C PHE A 19 -36.85 42.16 91.10
N ASP A 20 -37.76 41.24 90.76
CA ASP A 20 -37.39 39.82 90.64
C ASP A 20 -36.30 39.68 89.56
N VAL A 21 -35.27 38.87 89.83
CA VAL A 21 -34.14 38.65 88.92
C VAL A 21 -34.36 37.38 88.12
N LEU A 22 -34.14 37.45 86.80
CA LEU A 22 -34.20 36.33 85.87
C LEU A 22 -32.77 35.98 85.44
N ASP A 23 -32.29 34.80 85.82
CA ASP A 23 -31.06 34.23 85.28
C ASP A 23 -31.41 33.20 84.20
N LEU A 24 -30.88 33.38 82.99
CA LEU A 24 -30.95 32.39 81.93
C LEU A 24 -29.78 31.42 82.08
N LEU A 25 -30.06 30.15 82.33
CA LEU A 25 -29.05 29.10 82.49
C LEU A 25 -29.00 28.22 81.24
N LEU A 26 -27.79 28.05 80.69
CA LEU A 26 -27.48 27.09 79.65
C LEU A 26 -26.50 26.04 80.20
N ASN A 27 -26.90 24.78 80.19
CA ASN A 27 -26.11 23.65 80.69
C ASN A 27 -25.60 23.90 82.13
N GLY A 28 -26.45 24.49 82.98
CA GLY A 28 -26.14 24.83 84.38
C GLY A 28 -25.36 26.14 84.61
N ASN A 29 -24.95 26.85 83.55
CA ASN A 29 -24.22 28.12 83.66
C ASN A 29 -25.11 29.31 83.31
N ILE A 30 -25.05 30.39 84.09
CA ILE A 30 -25.73 31.65 83.77
C ILE A 30 -25.09 32.25 82.50
N VAL A 31 -25.90 32.49 81.48
CA VAL A 31 -25.46 33.07 80.20
C VAL A 31 -26.01 34.48 79.95
N ASP A 32 -27.08 34.86 80.66
CA ASP A 32 -27.66 36.19 80.66
C ASP A 32 -28.45 36.42 81.95
N THR A 33 -28.57 37.67 82.38
CA THR A 33 -29.32 38.07 83.58
C THR A 33 -30.10 39.33 83.29
N ASP A 34 -31.40 39.31 83.59
CA ASP A 34 -32.32 40.46 83.50
C ASP A 34 -33.09 40.60 84.82
N PHE A 35 -33.86 41.68 84.99
CA PHE A 35 -34.76 41.83 86.13
C PHE A 35 -36.09 42.45 85.70
N ILE A 36 -37.15 42.11 86.43
CA ILE A 36 -38.49 42.61 86.16
C ILE A 36 -38.56 44.09 86.55
N ARG A 37 -38.81 44.98 85.60
CA ARG A 37 -38.92 46.42 85.88
C ARG A 37 -40.29 46.73 86.47
N PRO A 38 -40.40 47.74 87.35
CA PRO A 38 -41.70 48.18 87.81
C PRO A 38 -42.64 48.53 86.64
N GLY A 39 -43.83 47.92 86.63
CA GLY A 39 -44.84 48.10 85.58
C GLY A 39 -44.71 47.17 84.37
N THR A 40 -43.73 46.26 84.34
CA THR A 40 -43.56 45.24 83.28
C THR A 40 -43.75 43.82 83.80
N GLU A 41 -44.42 43.62 84.94
CA GLU A 41 -44.50 42.33 85.64
C GLU A 41 -45.23 41.24 84.83
N ASN A 42 -46.04 41.62 83.84
CA ASN A 42 -46.76 40.70 82.96
C ASN A 42 -46.21 40.68 81.53
N ASP A 43 -45.06 41.31 81.27
CA ASP A 43 -44.45 41.37 79.95
C ASP A 43 -43.59 40.14 79.67
N ARG A 44 -43.30 39.90 78.39
CA ARG A 44 -42.29 38.92 77.95
C ARG A 44 -40.90 39.52 78.11
N HIS A 45 -39.95 38.69 78.53
CA HIS A 45 -38.57 39.10 78.74
C HIS A 45 -37.67 38.53 77.63
N PRO A 46 -37.18 39.35 76.69
CA PRO A 46 -36.19 38.92 75.72
C PRO A 46 -34.80 38.85 76.36
N MET A 47 -34.22 37.65 76.37
CA MET A 47 -32.87 37.36 76.85
C MET A 47 -32.04 36.77 75.71
N THR A 48 -30.72 36.67 75.89
CA THR A 48 -29.81 36.24 74.82
C THR A 48 -28.86 35.15 75.27
N ILE A 49 -28.73 34.07 74.49
CA ILE A 49 -27.60 33.14 74.58
C ILE A 49 -26.45 33.75 73.76
N PRO A 50 -25.31 34.10 74.36
CA PRO A 50 -24.18 34.64 73.62
C PRO A 50 -23.66 33.67 72.56
N ASN A 51 -23.05 34.22 71.50
CA ASN A 51 -22.44 33.41 70.45
C ASN A 51 -21.42 32.41 71.01
N GLY A 52 -21.37 31.20 70.44
CA GLY A 52 -20.42 30.14 70.80
C GLY A 52 -20.72 29.40 72.12
N ARG A 53 -21.88 29.64 72.75
CA ARG A 53 -22.25 28.99 74.01
C ARG A 53 -23.00 27.67 73.87
N LEU A 54 -23.71 27.46 72.75
CA LEU A 54 -24.41 26.20 72.48
C LEU A 54 -23.40 25.08 72.17
N ASN A 55 -23.54 23.95 72.86
CA ASN A 55 -22.70 22.78 72.67
C ASN A 55 -23.22 21.95 71.48
N PRO A 56 -22.43 21.74 70.41
CA PRO A 56 -22.84 20.92 69.28
C PRO A 56 -22.70 19.41 69.50
N ALA A 57 -22.09 18.98 70.61
CA ALA A 57 -21.81 17.58 70.92
C ALA A 57 -22.71 17.01 72.05
N ALA A 58 -23.74 17.76 72.47
CA ALA A 58 -24.69 17.34 73.48
C ALA A 58 -26.05 18.01 73.25
N VAL A 59 -27.12 17.43 73.79
CA VAL A 59 -28.40 18.14 73.92
C VAL A 59 -28.21 19.26 74.94
N ASN A 60 -28.50 20.50 74.55
CA ASN A 60 -28.37 21.64 75.45
C ASN A 60 -29.59 21.72 76.35
N ILE A 61 -29.36 22.02 77.62
CA ILE A 61 -30.40 22.19 78.64
C ILE A 61 -30.52 23.68 78.92
N LEU A 62 -31.70 24.24 78.64
CA LEU A 62 -32.01 25.66 78.86
C LEU A 62 -33.05 25.78 79.98
N GLU A 63 -32.72 26.62 80.96
CA GLU A 63 -33.54 26.85 82.14
C GLU A 63 -33.57 28.34 82.46
N VAL A 64 -34.64 28.81 83.12
CA VAL A 64 -34.68 30.13 83.73
C VAL A 64 -34.83 29.97 85.23
N ARG A 65 -33.98 30.65 85.99
CA ARG A 65 -34.10 30.78 87.44
C ARG A 65 -34.60 32.17 87.78
N VAL A 66 -35.70 32.22 88.52
CA VAL A 66 -36.27 33.45 89.08
C VAL A 66 -35.85 33.56 90.54
N SER A 67 -35.18 34.64 90.90
CA SER A 67 -34.80 34.98 92.27
C SER A 67 -35.66 36.14 92.77
N ARG A 68 -36.53 35.87 93.75
CA ARG A 68 -37.46 36.86 94.30
C ARG A 68 -36.82 37.71 95.38
N ILE A 69 -37.27 38.95 95.57
CA ILE A 69 -36.75 39.88 96.62
C ILE A 69 -36.76 39.24 98.02
N GLY A 70 -37.74 38.38 98.32
CA GLY A 70 -37.85 37.64 99.57
C GLY A 70 -36.86 36.47 99.74
N SER A 71 -35.82 36.36 98.91
CA SER A 71 -34.79 35.30 98.90
C SER A 71 -35.25 33.90 98.47
N ASN A 72 -36.48 33.77 97.95
CA ASN A 72 -36.95 32.51 97.36
C ASN A 72 -36.50 32.41 95.90
N THR A 73 -36.03 31.23 95.48
CA THR A 73 -35.67 30.96 94.08
C THR A 73 -36.55 29.87 93.47
N GLN A 74 -36.87 29.97 92.19
CA GLN A 74 -37.62 28.96 91.44
C GLN A 74 -36.97 28.76 90.07
N THR A 75 -36.84 27.51 89.61
CA THR A 75 -36.30 27.19 88.28
C THR A 75 -37.40 26.60 87.41
N SER A 76 -37.40 26.92 86.12
CA SER A 76 -38.35 26.41 85.14
C SER A 76 -38.30 24.88 85.05
N LEU A 77 -39.46 24.23 85.10
CA LEU A 77 -39.60 22.77 84.94
C LEU A 77 -40.75 22.45 83.96
N PRO A 78 -40.59 21.45 83.07
CA PRO A 78 -39.34 20.76 82.77
C PRO A 78 -38.32 21.70 82.08
N PRO A 79 -37.01 21.39 82.13
CA PRO A 79 -36.02 22.15 81.37
C PRO A 79 -36.27 22.02 79.87
N LEU A 80 -35.99 23.08 79.10
CA LEU A 80 -36.11 23.04 77.65
C LEU A 80 -34.87 22.37 77.05
N GLN A 81 -35.07 21.33 76.24
CA GLN A 81 -34.01 20.66 75.50
C GLN A 81 -33.84 21.31 74.13
N VAL A 82 -32.60 21.71 73.82
CA VAL A 82 -32.27 22.43 72.59
C VAL A 82 -31.16 21.68 71.84
N LEU A 83 -31.47 21.27 70.62
CA LEU A 83 -30.48 20.74 69.68
C LEU A 83 -29.81 21.89 68.93
N TYR A 84 -28.49 21.77 68.76
CA TYR A 84 -27.70 22.70 67.99
C TYR A 84 -26.67 21.93 67.18
N ASN A 85 -26.72 22.07 65.85
CA ASN A 85 -25.74 21.50 64.95
C ASN A 85 -24.90 22.63 64.36
N ALA A 86 -23.63 22.70 64.73
CA ALA A 86 -22.71 23.72 64.21
C ALA A 86 -22.31 23.45 62.74
N ILE A 87 -22.32 22.19 62.33
CA ILE A 87 -21.89 21.72 61.01
C ILE A 87 -23.04 20.98 60.35
N ARG A 88 -23.38 21.40 59.13
CA ARG A 88 -24.43 20.83 58.29
C ARG A 88 -24.12 19.35 57.96
N PRO A 89 -25.14 18.50 57.77
CA PRO A 89 -24.91 17.16 57.23
C PRO A 89 -24.25 17.28 55.84
N GLY A 90 -23.23 16.47 55.55
CA GLY A 90 -22.44 16.58 54.31
C GLY A 90 -21.33 17.65 54.34
N ASN A 91 -21.27 18.49 55.38
CA ASN A 91 -20.31 19.59 55.50
C ASN A 91 -20.38 20.57 54.29
N ARG A 92 -19.24 21.15 53.89
CA ARG A 92 -19.12 22.08 52.77
C ARG A 92 -18.69 21.29 51.53
N ASP A 93 -19.20 21.68 50.37
CA ASP A 93 -18.69 21.19 49.10
C ASP A 93 -17.25 21.70 48.86
N LEU A 94 -16.35 20.80 48.48
CA LEU A 94 -14.90 21.04 48.43
C LEU A 94 -14.35 21.26 47.02
N ASP A 95 -15.12 20.93 45.98
CA ASP A 95 -14.69 21.10 44.60
C ASP A 95 -15.75 21.84 43.76
N THR A 96 -15.59 21.80 42.44
CA THR A 96 -16.52 22.42 41.48
C THR A 96 -17.03 21.39 40.49
N VAL A 97 -16.87 20.10 40.78
CA VAL A 97 -17.37 19.01 39.96
C VAL A 97 -18.88 18.93 40.19
N PRO A 98 -19.70 18.69 39.15
CA PRO A 98 -21.15 18.61 39.33
C PRO A 98 -21.58 17.60 40.41
N GLY A 99 -22.25 18.13 41.44
CA GLY A 99 -22.75 17.38 42.59
C GLY A 99 -21.83 17.47 43.81
N HIS A 100 -22.42 17.44 45.00
CA HIS A 100 -21.74 17.61 46.28
C HIS A 100 -20.67 16.54 46.50
N SER A 101 -19.41 16.96 46.55
CA SER A 101 -18.21 16.11 46.70
C SER A 101 -18.25 15.16 47.91
N GLU A 102 -18.82 15.62 49.02
CA GLU A 102 -18.97 14.86 50.26
C GLU A 102 -20.23 13.96 50.34
N LEU A 103 -21.16 14.03 49.37
CA LEU A 103 -22.34 13.16 49.31
C LEU A 103 -22.12 12.05 48.27
N GLN A 104 -21.81 10.84 48.75
CA GLN A 104 -21.56 9.69 47.88
C GLN A 104 -22.76 8.75 47.82
N LEU A 105 -23.33 8.62 46.63
CA LEU A 105 -24.36 7.64 46.31
C LEU A 105 -23.70 6.39 45.73
N LYS A 106 -24.01 5.21 46.29
CA LYS A 106 -23.49 3.93 45.79
C LYS A 106 -24.64 3.03 45.36
N LEU A 107 -24.55 2.52 44.14
CA LEU A 107 -25.45 1.54 43.54
C LEU A 107 -24.68 0.25 43.22
N PRO A 108 -25.37 -0.89 43.06
CA PRO A 108 -24.74 -2.14 42.64
C PRO A 108 -24.14 -2.01 41.23
N GLN A 109 -22.94 -2.56 41.02
CA GLN A 109 -22.24 -2.41 39.75
C GLN A 109 -23.00 -3.04 38.57
N ASP A 110 -23.72 -4.15 38.81
CA ASP A 110 -24.49 -4.86 37.78
C ASP A 110 -25.58 -3.99 37.15
N ILE A 111 -26.22 -3.09 37.91
CA ILE A 111 -27.25 -2.20 37.38
C ILE A 111 -26.66 -0.94 36.73
N ILE A 112 -25.44 -0.55 37.12
CA ILE A 112 -24.69 0.52 36.46
C ILE A 112 -24.27 0.02 35.07
N ASP A 113 -23.78 -1.21 34.99
CA ASP A 113 -23.25 -1.78 33.74
C ASP A 113 -24.36 -2.26 32.79
N ASN A 114 -25.43 -2.87 33.32
CA ASN A 114 -26.43 -3.57 32.52
C ASN A 114 -27.84 -2.93 32.54
N GLY A 115 -28.02 -1.87 33.33
CA GLY A 115 -29.34 -1.30 33.60
C GLY A 115 -30.21 -2.18 34.51
N LEU A 116 -31.48 -1.80 34.64
CA LEU A 116 -32.45 -2.45 35.50
C LEU A 116 -33.69 -2.85 34.69
N ASP A 117 -33.96 -4.14 34.61
CA ASP A 117 -35.22 -4.68 34.07
C ASP A 117 -36.16 -5.19 35.17
N ALA A 118 -37.36 -5.62 34.78
CA ALA A 118 -38.36 -6.13 35.71
C ALA A 118 -37.87 -7.32 36.56
N GLY A 119 -37.06 -8.20 35.97
CA GLY A 119 -36.52 -9.37 36.66
C GLY A 119 -35.54 -8.97 37.75
N ARG A 120 -34.62 -8.05 37.44
CA ARG A 120 -33.67 -7.55 38.43
C ARG A 120 -34.33 -6.64 39.48
N ALA A 121 -35.27 -5.79 39.09
CA ALA A 121 -36.02 -4.93 40.01
C ALA A 121 -36.80 -5.73 41.06
N ALA A 122 -37.34 -6.90 40.69
CA ALA A 122 -38.06 -7.79 41.60
C ALA A 122 -37.18 -8.35 42.74
N GLN A 123 -35.86 -8.36 42.58
CA GLN A 123 -34.91 -8.82 43.60
C GLN A 123 -34.57 -7.72 44.62
N GLY A 124 -35.00 -6.47 44.38
CA GLY A 124 -34.61 -5.31 45.16
C GLY A 124 -33.22 -4.78 44.82
N VAL A 125 -33.05 -3.46 44.93
CA VAL A 125 -31.78 -2.76 44.66
C VAL A 125 -31.25 -2.16 45.94
N GLN A 126 -30.06 -2.57 46.37
CA GLN A 126 -29.38 -1.98 47.52
C GLN A 126 -28.75 -0.65 47.14
N VAL A 127 -29.11 0.43 47.84
CA VAL A 127 -28.52 1.75 47.68
C VAL A 127 -27.86 2.17 48.99
N SER A 128 -26.71 2.82 48.91
CA SER A 128 -26.01 3.35 50.08
C SER A 128 -25.75 4.84 49.94
N PHE A 129 -26.04 5.59 51.00
CA PHE A 129 -25.85 7.04 51.10
C PHE A 129 -24.75 7.33 52.11
N CYS A 130 -23.58 7.78 51.65
CA CYS A 130 -22.42 7.99 52.51
C CYS A 130 -22.10 9.49 52.62
N TYR A 131 -22.08 10.02 53.83
CA TYR A 131 -21.79 11.45 54.04
C TYR A 131 -21.25 11.75 55.46
N PRO A 132 -20.37 12.76 55.61
CA PRO A 132 -19.88 13.20 56.91
C PRO A 132 -20.98 13.94 57.69
N TYR A 133 -20.83 14.00 59.01
CA TYR A 133 -21.80 14.58 59.94
C TYR A 133 -23.21 13.98 59.78
N CYS A 134 -23.28 12.72 59.36
CA CYS A 134 -24.49 11.90 59.45
C CYS A 134 -24.88 11.71 60.90
N ARG A 135 -26.16 11.96 61.22
CA ARG A 135 -26.73 11.85 62.56
C ARG A 135 -27.96 10.96 62.57
N ALA A 136 -28.21 10.37 63.73
CA ALA A 136 -29.51 9.79 64.01
C ALA A 136 -30.62 10.82 63.71
N HIS A 137 -31.71 10.37 63.11
CA HIS A 137 -32.87 11.17 62.71
C HIS A 137 -32.66 12.13 61.53
N ASP A 138 -31.51 12.12 60.87
CA ASP A 138 -31.38 12.76 59.55
C ASP A 138 -32.42 12.17 58.58
N VAL A 139 -32.90 12.99 57.66
CA VAL A 139 -33.79 12.61 56.56
C VAL A 139 -33.00 12.68 55.26
N ILE A 140 -32.81 11.51 54.66
CA ILE A 140 -32.24 11.33 53.32
C ILE A 140 -33.38 11.45 52.31
N GLU A 141 -33.24 12.35 51.34
CA GLU A 141 -34.17 12.51 50.22
C GLU A 141 -33.50 12.03 48.93
N LEU A 142 -33.92 10.87 48.42
CA LEU A 142 -33.47 10.28 47.17
C LEU A 142 -34.42 10.65 46.03
N ARG A 143 -33.89 11.29 45.00
CA ARG A 143 -34.54 11.42 43.69
C ARG A 143 -34.18 10.19 42.86
N MET A 144 -35.19 9.47 42.38
CA MET A 144 -35.06 8.30 41.50
C MET A 144 -36.07 8.39 40.35
N GLY A 145 -35.61 8.72 39.14
CA GLY A 145 -36.51 8.97 38.01
C GLY A 145 -37.52 10.09 38.32
N ALA A 146 -38.81 9.82 38.11
CA ALA A 146 -39.88 10.76 38.46
C ALA A 146 -40.31 10.71 39.95
N LEU A 147 -39.76 9.80 40.75
CA LEU A 147 -40.14 9.60 42.15
C LEU A 147 -39.10 10.22 43.10
N THR A 148 -39.57 10.81 44.20
CA THR A 148 -38.73 11.19 45.33
C THR A 148 -39.11 10.35 46.54
N VAL A 149 -38.12 9.69 47.14
CA VAL A 149 -38.29 8.81 48.31
C VAL A 149 -37.50 9.39 49.48
N ARG A 150 -38.08 9.32 50.69
CA ARG A 150 -37.41 9.77 51.91
C ARG A 150 -37.14 8.61 52.87
N PHE A 151 -35.97 8.63 53.49
CA PHE A 151 -35.56 7.67 54.52
C PHE A 151 -35.08 8.42 55.75
N THR A 152 -35.51 7.98 56.93
CA THR A 152 -34.97 8.49 58.20
C THR A 152 -33.82 7.60 58.65
N VAL A 153 -32.71 8.20 59.09
CA VAL A 153 -31.59 7.52 59.73
C VAL A 153 -32.00 7.10 61.14
N LEU A 154 -31.84 5.82 61.45
CA LEU A 154 -32.25 5.27 62.73
C LEU A 154 -31.23 5.58 63.84
N PRO A 155 -31.64 5.60 65.12
CA PRO A 155 -30.74 5.90 66.25
C PRO A 155 -29.52 5.00 66.38
N ASP A 156 -29.58 3.76 65.89
CA ASP A 156 -28.50 2.77 65.93
C ASP A 156 -27.61 2.78 64.67
N GLU A 157 -27.99 3.53 63.63
CA GLU A 157 -27.24 3.63 62.38
C GLU A 157 -26.19 4.75 62.38
N ALA A 158 -26.39 5.78 63.21
CA ALA A 158 -25.48 6.92 63.31
C ALA A 158 -25.48 7.53 64.72
N ALA A 159 -24.37 8.18 65.08
CA ALA A 159 -24.28 8.88 66.37
C ALA A 159 -25.22 10.10 66.41
N GLN A 160 -25.77 10.42 67.58
CA GLN A 160 -26.70 11.54 67.77
C GLN A 160 -26.14 12.91 67.30
N PHE A 161 -24.84 13.13 67.45
CA PHE A 161 -24.21 14.43 67.14
C PHE A 161 -23.33 14.41 65.88
N GLY A 162 -23.20 13.24 65.23
CA GLY A 162 -22.41 13.05 64.02
C GLY A 162 -20.91 13.31 64.21
N GLY A 163 -20.14 13.13 63.14
CA GLY A 163 -18.71 13.39 63.14
C GLY A 163 -18.15 13.54 61.73
N ALA A 164 -16.90 13.97 61.61
CA ALA A 164 -16.28 14.24 60.31
C ALA A 164 -16.09 12.98 59.44
N ALA A 165 -16.03 11.79 60.05
CA ALA A 165 -15.95 10.54 59.30
C ALA A 165 -17.30 10.22 58.62
N PRO A 166 -17.33 9.95 57.31
CA PRO A 166 -18.56 9.57 56.62
C PRO A 166 -19.17 8.28 57.17
N VAL A 167 -20.50 8.29 57.34
CA VAL A 167 -21.29 7.10 57.67
C VAL A 167 -22.14 6.74 56.45
N CYS A 168 -22.23 5.45 56.14
CA CYS A 168 -22.96 4.92 54.99
C CYS A 168 -24.28 4.27 55.42
N ILE A 169 -25.40 4.86 55.03
CA ILE A 169 -26.74 4.36 55.34
C ILE A 169 -27.26 3.55 54.16
N GLY A 170 -27.49 2.25 54.38
CA GLY A 170 -28.01 1.32 53.37
C GLY A 170 -29.53 1.24 53.37
N ARG A 171 -30.16 1.26 52.18
CA ARG A 171 -31.60 1.03 52.00
C ARG A 171 -31.84 0.12 50.80
N THR A 172 -32.98 -0.56 50.77
CA THR A 172 -33.40 -1.39 49.64
C THR A 172 -34.55 -0.71 48.89
N LEU A 173 -34.34 -0.43 47.61
CA LEU A 173 -35.36 0.07 46.70
C LEU A 173 -36.15 -1.10 46.09
N THR A 174 -37.46 -0.93 46.02
CA THR A 174 -38.42 -1.97 45.61
C THR A 174 -38.85 -1.82 44.15
N ALA A 175 -39.25 -2.92 43.51
CA ALA A 175 -39.83 -2.90 42.17
C ALA A 175 -41.01 -1.91 42.04
N GLN A 176 -41.83 -1.75 43.09
CA GLN A 176 -42.95 -0.81 43.10
C GLN A 176 -42.48 0.64 43.02
N GLN A 177 -41.41 1.01 43.74
CA GLN A 177 -40.83 2.36 43.64
C GLN A 177 -40.30 2.63 42.22
N PHE A 178 -39.67 1.64 41.60
CA PHE A 178 -39.23 1.74 40.21
C PHE A 178 -40.39 1.87 39.21
N GLN A 179 -41.47 1.11 39.41
CA GLN A 179 -42.70 1.26 38.61
C GLN A 179 -43.32 2.65 38.73
N GLN A 180 -43.33 3.23 39.94
CA GLN A 180 -43.82 4.59 40.18
C GLN A 180 -42.89 5.67 39.59
N ALA A 181 -41.59 5.41 39.59
CA ALA A 181 -40.57 6.31 39.04
C ALA A 181 -40.57 6.36 37.50
N GLY A 182 -41.02 5.30 36.83
CA GLY A 182 -41.15 5.18 35.38
C GLY A 182 -39.85 4.78 34.67
N ASP A 183 -40.00 4.13 33.51
CA ASP A 183 -38.89 3.69 32.67
C ASP A 183 -38.16 4.88 32.02
N SER A 184 -36.83 4.82 31.96
CA SER A 184 -36.02 5.84 31.29
C SER A 184 -34.60 5.33 30.93
N PRO A 185 -34.09 5.61 29.71
CA PRO A 185 -32.67 5.45 29.37
C PRO A 185 -31.71 6.26 30.25
N GLN A 186 -32.23 7.34 30.83
CA GLN A 186 -31.50 8.34 31.59
C GLN A 186 -32.11 8.42 32.99
N PHE A 187 -32.37 7.26 33.58
CA PHE A 187 -32.95 7.17 34.90
C PHE A 187 -31.95 7.68 35.92
N LEU A 188 -32.22 8.86 36.47
CA LEU A 188 -31.32 9.57 37.36
C LEU A 188 -31.54 9.16 38.81
N PHE A 189 -30.44 8.93 39.52
CA PHE A 189 -30.38 8.92 40.97
C PHE A 189 -29.52 10.07 41.49
N ALA A 190 -30.03 10.79 42.47
CA ALA A 190 -29.26 11.75 43.27
C ALA A 190 -29.94 11.92 44.63
N TYR A 191 -29.19 12.19 45.70
CA TYR A 191 -29.79 12.40 47.01
C TYR A 191 -29.28 13.68 47.69
N THR A 192 -30.10 14.19 48.60
CA THR A 192 -29.72 15.24 49.55
C THR A 192 -30.10 14.79 50.97
N VAL A 193 -29.66 15.54 51.97
CA VAL A 193 -29.84 15.22 53.39
C VAL A 193 -30.24 16.45 54.18
N HIS A 194 -31.13 16.24 55.14
CA HIS A 194 -31.56 17.24 56.11
C HIS A 194 -31.44 16.67 57.52
N ASP A 195 -30.88 17.43 58.45
CA ASP A 195 -30.83 16.98 59.85
C ASP A 195 -32.18 17.14 60.58
N GLN A 196 -32.26 16.63 61.81
CA GLN A 196 -33.47 16.69 62.65
C GLN A 196 -34.00 18.12 62.87
N ILE A 197 -33.12 19.14 62.77
CA ILE A 197 -33.47 20.56 62.94
C ILE A 197 -33.51 21.30 61.59
N SER A 198 -33.68 20.56 60.50
CA SER A 198 -33.87 21.02 59.12
C SER A 198 -32.68 21.68 58.42
N ASN A 199 -31.46 21.61 58.96
CA ASN A 199 -30.29 22.04 58.21
C ASN A 199 -30.05 21.07 57.06
N GLY A 200 -30.09 21.59 55.83
CA GLY A 200 -29.67 20.84 54.64
C GLY A 200 -28.16 20.83 54.46
N ALA A 201 -27.71 20.03 53.49
CA ALA A 201 -26.36 20.08 52.91
C ALA A 201 -25.99 21.48 52.39
N ASP A 202 -24.77 21.63 51.88
CA ASP A 202 -24.30 22.90 51.32
C ASP A 202 -25.28 23.41 50.24
N PRO A 203 -25.90 24.61 50.40
CA PRO A 203 -26.86 25.12 49.42
C PRO A 203 -26.29 25.42 48.03
N SER A 204 -24.96 25.53 47.91
CA SER A 204 -24.31 25.74 46.61
C SER A 204 -24.47 24.54 45.68
N ASP A 205 -24.32 23.33 46.22
CA ASP A 205 -24.54 22.07 45.53
C ASP A 205 -25.16 21.05 46.50
N ALA A 206 -26.48 21.11 46.67
CA ALA A 206 -27.15 20.37 47.75
C ALA A 206 -27.32 18.86 47.50
N PHE A 207 -27.06 18.37 46.28
CA PHE A 207 -27.31 16.98 45.88
C PHE A 207 -26.01 16.26 45.57
N SER A 208 -25.94 14.96 45.85
CA SER A 208 -24.87 14.08 45.39
C SER A 208 -24.65 14.17 43.89
N ALA A 209 -23.47 13.79 43.43
CA ALA A 209 -23.23 13.54 42.00
C ALA A 209 -24.32 12.59 41.43
N PRO A 210 -24.90 12.91 40.26
CA PRO A 210 -25.96 12.11 39.68
C PRO A 210 -25.40 10.78 39.15
N VAL A 211 -26.09 9.68 39.46
CA VAL A 211 -25.83 8.37 38.84
C VAL A 211 -26.96 8.09 37.86
N ILE A 212 -26.63 7.87 36.59
CA ILE A 212 -27.60 7.62 35.53
C ILE A 212 -27.49 6.15 35.12
N ILE A 213 -28.63 5.45 35.12
CA ILE A 213 -28.73 4.07 34.60
C ILE A 213 -29.88 3.96 33.59
N ASP A 214 -29.90 2.86 32.85
CA ASP A 214 -31.05 2.48 32.03
C ASP A 214 -32.07 1.69 32.85
N VAL A 215 -33.33 2.13 32.91
CA VAL A 215 -34.43 1.40 33.54
C VAL A 215 -35.51 1.09 32.50
N ASP A 216 -35.80 -0.20 32.30
CA ASP A 216 -36.82 -0.71 31.36
C ASP A 216 -37.59 -1.88 32.01
N LEU A 217 -38.53 -1.55 32.90
CA LEU A 217 -39.42 -2.53 33.53
C LEU A 217 -40.47 -3.05 32.56
N ALA A 218 -40.90 -2.25 31.58
CA ALA A 218 -41.91 -2.65 30.61
C ALA A 218 -41.38 -3.58 29.50
N GLY A 219 -40.05 -3.75 29.40
CA GLY A 219 -39.42 -4.60 28.38
C GLY A 219 -39.63 -4.05 26.96
N ILE A 220 -39.76 -2.73 26.84
CA ILE A 220 -40.01 -2.04 25.58
C ILE A 220 -38.71 -1.95 24.76
N ARG A 221 -37.54 -1.93 25.42
CA ARG A 221 -36.26 -1.92 24.71
C ARG A 221 -35.98 -3.27 24.07
N ARG A 222 -35.25 -3.23 22.97
CA ARG A 222 -34.78 -4.43 22.31
C ARG A 222 -33.55 -5.00 23.00
N PRO A 223 -33.31 -6.32 22.92
CA PRO A 223 -32.11 -6.92 23.49
C PRO A 223 -30.83 -6.24 22.97
N ALA A 224 -29.80 -6.18 23.81
CA ALA A 224 -28.50 -5.71 23.37
C ALA A 224 -27.99 -6.54 22.18
N PRO A 225 -27.24 -5.94 21.24
CA PRO A 225 -26.55 -6.73 20.24
C PRO A 225 -25.51 -7.64 20.89
N ILE A 226 -25.04 -8.65 20.16
CA ILE A 226 -24.06 -9.62 20.65
C ILE A 226 -22.82 -9.52 19.77
N PHE A 227 -21.66 -9.28 20.36
CA PHE A 227 -20.40 -9.30 19.64
C PHE A 227 -19.94 -10.75 19.41
N PHE A 228 -19.44 -11.03 18.22
CA PHE A 228 -18.76 -12.27 17.87
C PHE A 228 -17.45 -11.92 17.16
N ASP A 229 -16.33 -12.33 17.75
CA ASP A 229 -15.02 -12.25 17.10
C ASP A 229 -14.73 -13.46 16.20
N HIS A 230 -15.39 -14.60 16.43
CA HIS A 230 -15.31 -15.80 15.59
C HIS A 230 -16.61 -16.63 15.62
N PRO A 231 -16.82 -17.58 14.68
CA PRO A 231 -18.09 -18.31 14.55
C PRO A 231 -18.52 -19.18 15.74
N ASN A 232 -17.58 -19.51 16.64
CA ASN A 232 -17.83 -20.34 17.81
C ASN A 232 -17.69 -19.55 19.12
N ASP A 233 -17.71 -18.23 19.04
CA ASP A 233 -17.58 -17.37 20.21
C ASP A 233 -18.73 -17.62 21.20
N THR A 234 -18.36 -17.77 22.47
CA THR A 234 -19.27 -18.04 23.59
C THR A 234 -19.28 -16.94 24.63
N ASP A 235 -18.39 -15.94 24.53
CA ASP A 235 -18.26 -14.86 25.51
C ASP A 235 -18.33 -13.48 24.82
N PRO A 236 -19.55 -12.92 24.66
CA PRO A 236 -19.73 -11.66 23.95
C PRO A 236 -19.19 -10.44 24.70
N ALA A 237 -18.69 -10.61 25.94
CA ALA A 237 -18.06 -9.54 26.71
C ALA A 237 -16.56 -9.39 26.40
N ILE A 238 -15.97 -10.31 25.64
CA ILE A 238 -14.55 -10.29 25.27
C ILE A 238 -14.45 -10.36 23.75
N ILE A 239 -13.76 -9.39 23.16
CA ILE A 239 -13.38 -9.42 21.75
C ILE A 239 -11.89 -9.72 21.68
N ASP A 240 -11.51 -10.92 21.29
CA ASP A 240 -10.12 -11.33 21.12
C ASP A 240 -9.62 -11.01 19.71
N LEU A 241 -8.76 -10.01 19.59
CA LEU A 241 -8.18 -9.59 18.32
C LEU A 241 -7.40 -10.69 17.60
N GLN A 242 -6.85 -11.67 18.33
CA GLN A 242 -6.14 -12.78 17.72
C GLN A 242 -7.10 -13.76 17.06
N GLN A 243 -8.26 -13.99 17.68
CA GLN A 243 -9.31 -14.85 17.13
C GLN A 243 -10.08 -14.16 15.99
N LEU A 244 -10.29 -12.85 16.12
CA LEU A 244 -10.86 -12.01 15.06
C LEU A 244 -10.02 -12.05 13.77
N GLY A 245 -8.70 -12.03 13.90
CA GLY A 245 -7.77 -12.12 12.77
C GLY A 245 -8.00 -10.99 11.76
N ASN A 246 -8.27 -11.35 10.49
CA ASN A 246 -8.58 -10.40 9.42
C ASN A 246 -10.09 -10.20 9.19
N ASN A 247 -10.96 -10.85 9.98
CA ASN A 247 -12.40 -10.77 9.79
C ASN A 247 -12.95 -9.48 10.40
N ASN A 248 -14.08 -9.00 9.88
CA ASN A 248 -14.85 -7.96 10.53
C ASN A 248 -15.51 -8.51 11.80
N LEU A 249 -15.63 -7.68 12.82
CA LEU A 249 -16.36 -8.03 14.04
C LEU A 249 -17.85 -8.07 13.72
N ILE A 250 -18.55 -9.11 14.18
CA ILE A 250 -20.00 -9.21 13.99
C ILE A 250 -20.71 -8.67 15.22
N MET A 251 -21.58 -7.69 15.00
CA MET A 251 -22.54 -7.18 15.98
C MET A 251 -23.92 -7.75 15.63
N LEU A 252 -24.26 -8.88 16.24
CA LEU A 252 -25.48 -9.64 15.94
C LEU A 252 -26.69 -9.07 16.69
N VAL A 253 -27.70 -8.66 15.94
CA VAL A 253 -29.01 -8.27 16.49
C VAL A 253 -29.95 -9.48 16.43
N ARG A 254 -30.37 -9.96 17.60
CA ARG A 254 -31.38 -11.02 17.72
C ARG A 254 -32.75 -10.47 17.41
N THR A 255 -33.30 -10.86 16.28
CA THR A 255 -34.63 -10.46 15.83
C THR A 255 -35.60 -11.61 16.08
N PHE A 256 -36.75 -11.32 16.69
CA PHE A 256 -37.80 -12.30 16.92
C PHE A 256 -39.18 -11.63 16.92
N ALA A 257 -40.17 -12.33 16.39
CA ALA A 257 -41.55 -11.88 16.43
C ALA A 257 -42.09 -11.93 17.87
N PRO A 258 -43.01 -11.01 18.27
CA PRO A 258 -43.56 -9.92 17.48
C PRO A 258 -42.76 -8.61 17.55
N GLN A 259 -41.67 -8.55 18.32
CA GLN A 259 -40.89 -7.33 18.54
C GLN A 259 -40.22 -6.81 17.26
N PHE A 260 -39.86 -7.72 16.37
CA PHE A 260 -39.30 -7.43 15.05
C PHE A 260 -40.21 -7.95 13.95
N ALA A 261 -40.31 -7.19 12.86
CA ALA A 261 -40.97 -7.57 11.62
C ALA A 261 -39.97 -7.57 10.48
N ILE A 262 -40.22 -8.42 9.49
CA ILE A 262 -39.45 -8.41 8.23
C ILE A 262 -39.63 -7.03 7.58
N GLY A 263 -38.52 -6.40 7.19
CA GLY A 263 -38.48 -5.05 6.63
C GLY A 263 -38.20 -3.94 7.64
N ASP A 264 -38.14 -4.24 8.95
CA ASP A 264 -37.66 -3.25 9.93
C ASP A 264 -36.21 -2.87 9.63
N SER A 265 -35.90 -1.58 9.72
CA SER A 265 -34.53 -1.07 9.55
C SER A 265 -33.88 -0.94 10.92
N ILE A 266 -32.64 -1.41 11.03
CA ILE A 266 -31.81 -1.32 12.22
C ILE A 266 -30.64 -0.40 11.91
N LYS A 267 -30.45 0.64 12.72
CA LYS A 267 -29.23 1.46 12.71
C LYS A 267 -28.48 1.21 14.00
N ALA A 268 -27.38 0.50 13.91
CA ALA A 268 -26.54 0.18 15.04
C ALA A 268 -25.36 1.13 15.16
N LEU A 269 -24.97 1.38 16.41
CA LEU A 269 -23.86 2.19 16.86
C LEU A 269 -22.87 1.28 17.57
N TYR A 270 -21.63 1.29 17.07
CA TYR A 270 -20.45 0.77 17.72
C TYR A 270 -19.66 1.94 18.30
N GLY A 271 -19.68 2.07 19.63
CA GLY A 271 -18.93 3.08 20.37
C GLY A 271 -17.60 2.53 20.86
N SER A 272 -16.58 3.40 20.92
CA SER A 272 -15.23 3.07 21.34
C SER A 272 -14.70 4.18 22.24
N THR A 273 -13.92 3.83 23.27
CA THR A 273 -13.28 4.88 24.10
C THR A 273 -12.06 5.51 23.40
N SER A 274 -11.50 4.82 22.41
CA SER A 274 -10.26 5.20 21.72
C SER A 274 -10.47 5.70 20.28
N ALA A 275 -11.67 5.58 19.73
CA ALA A 275 -12.00 5.95 18.35
C ALA A 275 -13.40 6.58 18.24
N ALA A 276 -13.62 7.30 17.15
CA ALA A 276 -14.94 7.87 16.86
C ALA A 276 -15.98 6.78 16.58
N ASP A 277 -17.20 7.03 17.06
CA ASP A 277 -18.39 6.22 16.85
C ASP A 277 -18.53 5.74 15.40
N PHE A 278 -18.88 4.47 15.23
CA PHE A 278 -19.15 3.86 13.94
C PHE A 278 -20.62 3.43 13.85
N PHE A 279 -21.29 3.81 12.76
CA PHE A 279 -22.66 3.41 12.50
C PHE A 279 -22.72 2.39 11.38
N VAL A 280 -23.52 1.34 11.58
CA VAL A 280 -23.80 0.31 10.58
C VAL A 280 -25.31 0.08 10.51
N GLU A 281 -25.84 0.01 9.30
CA GLU A 281 -27.28 -0.16 9.06
C GLU A 281 -27.55 -1.52 8.41
N GLY A 282 -28.72 -2.08 8.71
CA GLY A 282 -29.20 -3.30 8.09
C GLY A 282 -30.71 -3.41 8.16
N THR A 283 -31.27 -4.30 7.35
CA THR A 283 -32.72 -4.54 7.31
C THR A 283 -33.00 -5.94 7.78
N VAL A 284 -33.98 -6.08 8.68
CA VAL A 284 -34.43 -7.38 9.17
C VAL A 284 -35.03 -8.16 8.01
N THR A 285 -34.40 -9.28 7.67
CA THR A 285 -34.89 -10.23 6.67
C THR A 285 -35.51 -11.45 7.37
N GLY A 286 -36.19 -12.31 6.62
CA GLY A 286 -36.81 -13.50 7.18
C GLY A 286 -37.57 -14.30 6.15
N GLN A 287 -38.06 -15.46 6.56
CA GLN A 287 -38.90 -16.34 5.74
C GLN A 287 -40.11 -16.79 6.54
N PHE A 288 -41.23 -17.04 5.86
CA PHE A 288 -42.48 -17.50 6.49
C PHE A 288 -42.97 -16.61 7.66
N GLY A 289 -42.70 -15.31 7.60
CA GLY A 289 -43.08 -14.36 8.66
C GLY A 289 -42.19 -14.39 9.90
N GLN A 290 -41.14 -15.21 9.92
CA GLN A 290 -40.16 -15.29 11.01
C GLN A 290 -38.90 -14.49 10.66
N PRO A 291 -38.53 -13.48 11.47
CA PRO A 291 -37.26 -12.75 11.33
C PRO A 291 -36.03 -13.65 11.51
N ASN A 292 -35.02 -13.44 10.68
CA ASN A 292 -33.68 -14.01 10.86
C ASN A 292 -32.81 -13.04 11.67
N PRO A 293 -31.89 -13.54 12.53
CA PRO A 293 -30.90 -12.70 13.17
C PRO A 293 -30.15 -11.82 12.16
N LEU A 294 -29.93 -10.56 12.50
CA LEU A 294 -29.27 -9.61 11.64
C LEU A 294 -27.81 -9.44 12.07
N ALA A 295 -26.87 -9.93 11.28
CA ALA A 295 -25.45 -9.72 11.49
C ALA A 295 -25.02 -8.38 10.88
N LEU A 296 -24.48 -7.48 11.69
CA LEU A 296 -23.95 -6.19 11.25
C LEU A 296 -22.43 -6.20 11.40
N GLU A 297 -21.71 -5.84 10.33
CA GLU A 297 -20.26 -5.89 10.32
C GLU A 297 -19.63 -4.58 10.78
N VAL A 298 -18.77 -4.67 11.79
CA VAL A 298 -17.86 -3.59 12.19
C VAL A 298 -16.49 -3.87 11.56
N PRO A 299 -15.98 -2.97 10.71
CA PRO A 299 -14.69 -3.17 10.05
C PRO A 299 -13.58 -3.50 11.04
N ASN A 300 -12.74 -4.50 10.73
CA ASN A 300 -11.68 -4.97 11.61
C ASN A 300 -10.78 -3.84 12.15
N ASN A 301 -10.46 -2.85 11.30
CA ASN A 301 -9.63 -1.70 11.65
C ASN A 301 -10.26 -0.73 12.67
N ARG A 302 -11.54 -0.92 13.05
CA ARG A 302 -12.21 -0.18 14.11
C ARG A 302 -12.08 -0.85 15.48
N VAL A 303 -11.61 -2.10 15.54
CA VAL A 303 -11.46 -2.85 16.79
C VAL A 303 -10.04 -2.66 17.31
N VAL A 304 -9.88 -1.87 18.36
CA VAL A 304 -8.57 -1.45 18.88
C VAL A 304 -8.23 -2.21 20.16
N CYS A 305 -6.99 -2.72 20.26
CA CYS A 305 -6.53 -3.47 21.42
C CYS A 305 -6.65 -2.67 22.72
N ALA A 306 -7.02 -3.36 23.81
CA ALA A 306 -7.18 -2.81 25.16
C ALA A 306 -8.28 -1.76 25.32
N ASP A 307 -9.11 -1.57 24.30
CA ASP A 307 -10.25 -0.67 24.32
C ASP A 307 -11.46 -1.30 25.03
N VAL A 308 -12.35 -0.46 25.53
CA VAL A 308 -13.70 -0.85 25.95
C VAL A 308 -14.68 -0.31 24.93
N VAL A 309 -15.54 -1.18 24.42
CA VAL A 309 -16.42 -0.87 23.30
C VAL A 309 -17.87 -1.14 23.66
N THR A 310 -18.76 -0.37 23.06
CA THR A 310 -20.20 -0.45 23.30
C THR A 310 -20.96 -0.72 22.00
N GLY A 311 -22.07 -1.45 22.08
CA GLY A 311 -22.95 -1.76 20.96
C GLY A 311 -24.38 -1.41 21.29
N SER A 312 -25.04 -0.61 20.45
CA SER A 312 -26.47 -0.31 20.58
C SER A 312 -27.14 -0.14 19.23
N TYR A 313 -28.46 -0.11 19.15
CA TYR A 313 -29.16 0.16 17.89
C TYR A 313 -30.53 0.80 18.08
N THR A 314 -30.98 1.50 17.03
CA THR A 314 -32.36 1.92 16.86
C THR A 314 -33.07 1.01 15.87
N GLN A 315 -34.32 0.69 16.17
CA GLN A 315 -35.23 -0.02 15.28
C GLN A 315 -36.23 0.97 14.71
N SER A 316 -36.37 0.96 13.38
CA SER A 316 -37.32 1.79 12.66
C SER A 316 -38.29 0.93 11.84
N ARG A 317 -39.56 1.33 11.81
CA ARG A 317 -40.61 0.74 10.99
C ARG A 317 -41.31 1.84 10.20
N ASN A 318 -41.38 1.67 8.88
CA ASN A 318 -41.94 2.68 7.96
C ASN A 318 -41.29 4.07 8.14
N GLY A 319 -39.98 4.11 8.42
CA GLY A 319 -39.21 5.34 8.60
C GLY A 319 -39.30 6.00 9.98
N ALA A 320 -40.19 5.55 10.87
CA ALA A 320 -40.25 6.03 12.25
C ALA A 320 -39.41 5.15 13.18
N VAL A 321 -38.58 5.75 14.03
CA VAL A 321 -37.90 5.02 15.12
C VAL A 321 -38.96 4.58 16.13
N ILE A 322 -39.05 3.27 16.36
CA ILE A 322 -40.06 2.65 17.23
C ILE A 322 -39.47 2.04 18.51
N ALA A 323 -38.16 1.80 18.55
CA ALA A 323 -37.48 1.28 19.73
C ALA A 323 -35.98 1.58 19.70
N HIS A 324 -35.38 1.53 20.89
CA HIS A 324 -33.93 1.50 21.11
C HIS A 324 -33.55 0.16 21.75
N SER A 325 -32.33 -0.30 21.53
CA SER A 325 -31.79 -1.47 22.21
C SER A 325 -31.23 -1.11 23.60
N LYS A 326 -31.05 -2.15 24.42
CA LYS A 326 -30.05 -2.14 25.50
C LYS A 326 -28.64 -1.98 24.92
N ILE A 327 -27.67 -1.58 25.75
CA ILE A 327 -26.26 -1.43 25.36
C ILE A 327 -25.51 -2.73 25.67
N ALA A 328 -24.74 -3.23 24.72
CA ALA A 328 -23.73 -4.27 24.94
C ALA A 328 -22.41 -3.61 25.30
N ASN A 329 -21.67 -4.18 26.26
CA ASN A 329 -20.33 -3.75 26.61
C ASN A 329 -19.36 -4.91 26.40
N ALA A 330 -18.19 -4.65 25.81
CA ALA A 330 -17.13 -5.63 25.65
C ALA A 330 -15.75 -5.02 25.84
N ARG A 331 -14.79 -5.84 26.28
CA ARG A 331 -13.37 -5.49 26.33
C ARG A 331 -12.64 -6.12 25.16
N VAL A 332 -11.85 -5.31 24.45
CA VAL A 332 -10.97 -5.81 23.39
C VAL A 332 -9.66 -6.28 24.00
N VAL A 333 -9.32 -7.54 23.78
CA VAL A 333 -8.12 -8.21 24.32
C VAL A 333 -7.27 -8.80 23.20
N GLY A 334 -6.12 -9.35 23.57
CA GLY A 334 -5.16 -9.91 22.61
C GLY A 334 -4.36 -8.82 21.90
N GLN A 335 -3.38 -9.23 21.11
CA GLN A 335 -2.61 -8.33 20.25
C GLN A 335 -3.02 -8.55 18.80
N ALA A 336 -3.24 -7.48 18.05
CA ALA A 336 -3.41 -7.56 16.61
C ALA A 336 -2.20 -8.29 15.98
N LEU A 337 -2.47 -9.20 15.04
CA LEU A 337 -1.40 -9.79 14.25
C LEU A 337 -0.73 -8.70 13.41
N PRO A 338 0.60 -8.69 13.30
CA PRO A 338 1.31 -7.65 12.56
C PRO A 338 0.84 -7.57 11.11
N ASP A 339 1.01 -6.40 10.48
CA ASP A 339 0.88 -6.31 9.02
C ASP A 339 1.96 -7.18 8.37
N LEU A 340 1.57 -7.96 7.36
CA LEU A 340 2.42 -8.97 6.74
C LEU A 340 2.70 -8.56 5.29
N PRO A 341 3.77 -7.76 5.04
CA PRO A 341 4.14 -7.36 3.69
C PRO A 341 4.55 -8.59 2.86
N PRO A 342 4.65 -8.48 1.53
CA PRO A 342 5.11 -9.57 0.68
C PRO A 342 6.50 -10.06 1.10
N PRO A 343 6.81 -11.36 0.94
CA PRO A 343 8.17 -11.84 1.07
C PRO A 343 9.07 -11.18 0.02
N ARG A 344 10.37 -11.20 0.24
CA ARG A 344 11.37 -10.73 -0.74
C ARG A 344 12.08 -11.91 -1.34
N VAL A 345 12.42 -11.84 -2.62
CA VAL A 345 13.40 -12.76 -3.21
C VAL A 345 14.70 -12.00 -3.37
N LEU A 346 15.77 -12.49 -2.74
CA LEU A 346 17.08 -11.84 -2.81
C LEU A 346 17.60 -11.91 -4.26
N VAL A 347 18.31 -10.86 -4.69
CA VAL A 347 18.85 -10.75 -6.06
C VAL A 347 17.74 -10.89 -7.12
N ALA A 348 16.57 -10.33 -6.84
CA ALA A 348 15.45 -10.21 -7.76
C ALA A 348 14.84 -8.79 -7.69
N PRO A 349 15.52 -7.75 -8.20
CA PRO A 349 15.06 -6.38 -8.10
C PRO A 349 13.67 -6.22 -8.74
N ASN A 350 12.78 -5.49 -8.07
CA ASN A 350 11.39 -5.27 -8.50
C ASN A 350 10.59 -6.55 -8.78
N GLY A 351 10.91 -7.66 -8.10
CA GLY A 351 10.21 -8.93 -8.28
C GLY A 351 10.56 -9.65 -9.59
N VAL A 352 11.68 -9.28 -10.24
CA VAL A 352 12.17 -9.96 -11.44
C VAL A 352 13.38 -10.82 -11.07
N LEU A 353 13.23 -12.14 -11.14
CA LEU A 353 14.30 -13.10 -10.92
C LEU A 353 14.96 -13.42 -12.27
N ASP A 354 16.23 -13.03 -12.41
CA ASP A 354 17.06 -13.41 -13.54
C ASP A 354 17.88 -14.66 -13.18
N PRO A 355 17.71 -15.79 -13.89
CA PRO A 355 18.53 -16.98 -13.68
C PRO A 355 20.04 -16.74 -13.79
N LYS A 356 20.49 -15.73 -14.56
CA LYS A 356 21.92 -15.42 -14.73
C LYS A 356 22.55 -14.90 -13.43
N ASP A 357 21.79 -14.15 -12.64
CA ASP A 357 22.23 -13.56 -11.38
C ASP A 357 22.00 -14.53 -10.21
N ASN A 358 21.24 -15.61 -10.43
CA ASN A 358 20.86 -16.63 -9.45
C ASN A 358 21.26 -18.07 -9.89
N PRO A 359 22.54 -18.34 -10.25
CA PRO A 359 22.94 -19.61 -10.87
C PRO A 359 22.84 -20.84 -9.96
N GLN A 360 22.75 -20.65 -8.63
CA GLN A 360 22.62 -21.73 -7.65
C GLN A 360 21.21 -21.84 -7.05
N GLY A 361 20.24 -21.08 -7.55
CA GLY A 361 18.96 -20.85 -6.88
C GLY A 361 18.89 -19.44 -6.29
N ALA A 362 17.74 -19.12 -5.72
CA ALA A 362 17.46 -17.86 -5.03
C ALA A 362 17.06 -18.12 -3.57
N THR A 363 16.87 -17.04 -2.81
CA THR A 363 16.41 -17.11 -1.41
C THR A 363 15.13 -16.29 -1.26
N GLY A 364 14.06 -16.95 -0.84
CA GLY A 364 12.84 -16.28 -0.38
C GLY A 364 13.01 -15.90 1.08
N ARG A 365 13.04 -14.60 1.36
CA ARG A 365 13.22 -14.02 2.68
C ARG A 365 11.91 -13.44 3.20
N VAL A 366 11.51 -13.93 4.37
CA VAL A 366 10.38 -13.41 5.13
C VAL A 366 10.92 -12.50 6.24
N VAL A 367 10.30 -11.34 6.44
CA VAL A 367 10.58 -10.43 7.54
C VAL A 367 9.25 -10.03 8.16
N VAL A 368 9.09 -10.26 9.46
CA VAL A 368 7.89 -9.91 10.22
C VAL A 368 8.27 -8.89 11.29
N ALA A 369 7.88 -7.64 11.08
CA ALA A 369 8.03 -6.60 12.08
C ALA A 369 7.05 -6.84 13.25
N GLY A 370 7.50 -6.64 14.49
CA GLY A 370 6.65 -6.85 15.67
C GLY A 370 6.32 -8.33 15.95
N PHE A 371 7.20 -9.25 15.55
CA PHE A 371 7.06 -10.66 15.90
C PHE A 371 7.17 -10.89 17.40
N THR A 372 6.55 -11.97 17.87
CA THR A 372 6.63 -12.44 19.26
C THR A 372 7.56 -13.66 19.32
N PRO A 373 8.38 -13.83 20.37
CA PRO A 373 9.18 -15.04 20.54
C PRO A 373 8.32 -16.30 20.46
N GLY A 374 8.66 -17.20 19.54
CA GLY A 374 7.90 -18.43 19.26
C GLY A 374 7.08 -18.38 17.97
N ASP A 375 6.92 -17.21 17.35
CA ASP A 375 6.35 -17.09 16.01
C ASP A 375 7.16 -17.90 14.99
N GLN A 376 6.46 -18.62 14.11
CA GLN A 376 7.03 -19.31 12.97
C GLN A 376 6.43 -18.77 11.68
N VAL A 377 7.15 -18.89 10.58
CA VAL A 377 6.66 -18.55 9.24
C VAL A 377 6.85 -19.72 8.30
N LYS A 378 5.97 -19.84 7.30
CA LYS A 378 6.05 -20.85 6.26
C LYS A 378 5.88 -20.20 4.89
N LEU A 379 6.90 -20.29 4.04
CA LEU A 379 6.80 -19.76 2.67
C LEU A 379 5.83 -20.61 1.83
N ILE A 380 5.01 -19.94 1.03
CA ILE A 380 4.04 -20.52 0.11
C ILE A 380 4.39 -20.04 -1.31
N VAL A 381 4.60 -20.99 -2.21
CA VAL A 381 4.96 -20.72 -3.61
C VAL A 381 3.97 -21.41 -4.53
N ARG A 382 3.39 -20.65 -5.47
CA ARG A 382 2.44 -21.15 -6.48
C ARG A 382 2.94 -20.79 -7.87
N GLY A 383 3.59 -21.76 -8.51
CA GLY A 383 4.11 -21.71 -9.88
C GLY A 383 3.71 -22.97 -10.66
N SER A 384 4.63 -23.51 -11.46
CA SER A 384 4.42 -24.81 -12.12
C SER A 384 4.43 -25.98 -11.11
N ALA A 385 3.91 -27.13 -11.52
CA ALA A 385 3.81 -28.31 -10.65
C ALA A 385 5.19 -28.87 -10.26
N GLY A 386 5.24 -29.63 -9.15
CA GLY A 386 6.46 -30.24 -8.65
C GLY A 386 7.46 -29.18 -8.18
N ASN A 387 8.65 -29.15 -8.76
CA ASN A 387 9.72 -28.23 -8.35
C ASN A 387 9.34 -26.75 -8.51
N GLY A 388 8.37 -26.40 -9.35
CA GLY A 388 7.93 -25.01 -9.52
C GLY A 388 7.07 -24.47 -8.37
N SER A 389 6.54 -25.36 -7.53
CA SER A 389 5.73 -25.03 -6.34
C SER A 389 6.24 -25.85 -5.14
N PRO A 390 7.48 -25.59 -4.68
CA PRO A 390 8.06 -26.32 -3.57
C PRO A 390 7.26 -26.12 -2.28
N THR A 391 7.22 -27.14 -1.43
CA THR A 391 6.60 -27.06 -0.11
C THR A 391 7.69 -26.89 0.95
N PHE A 392 7.42 -26.02 1.92
CA PHE A 392 8.35 -25.70 3.01
C PHE A 392 7.75 -26.10 4.36
N SER A 393 8.61 -26.52 5.28
CA SER A 393 8.27 -26.59 6.70
C SER A 393 8.23 -25.18 7.30
N ALA A 394 7.46 -25.00 8.38
CA ALA A 394 7.51 -23.77 9.15
C ALA A 394 8.88 -23.59 9.80
N LEU A 395 9.41 -22.36 9.76
CA LEU A 395 10.69 -21.98 10.36
C LEU A 395 10.47 -20.91 11.44
N PRO A 396 11.19 -20.96 12.57
CA PRO A 396 11.18 -19.86 13.53
C PRO A 396 11.81 -18.60 12.93
N LEU A 397 11.35 -17.44 13.38
CA LEU A 397 12.00 -16.16 13.08
C LEU A 397 13.27 -15.99 13.95
N ASP A 398 14.33 -15.43 13.36
CA ASP A 398 15.56 -15.09 14.08
C ASP A 398 15.41 -13.83 14.96
N ALA A 399 16.49 -13.41 15.63
CA ALA A 399 16.48 -12.23 16.50
C ALA A 399 16.11 -10.92 15.77
N GLY A 400 16.24 -10.87 14.45
CA GLY A 400 15.83 -9.75 13.60
C GLY A 400 14.42 -9.88 13.04
N GLY A 401 13.67 -10.94 13.38
CA GLY A 401 12.34 -11.20 12.84
C GLY A 401 12.37 -11.74 11.41
N GLN A 402 13.43 -12.45 11.03
CA GLN A 402 13.66 -12.95 9.66
C GLN A 402 13.69 -14.48 9.59
N ALA A 403 13.22 -15.03 8.47
CA ALA A 403 13.48 -16.42 8.07
C ALA A 403 13.76 -16.53 6.57
N ASP A 404 14.71 -17.40 6.20
CA ASP A 404 15.15 -17.62 4.82
C ASP A 404 14.76 -19.02 4.33
N PHE A 405 14.21 -19.08 3.12
CA PHE A 405 13.79 -20.30 2.45
C PHE A 405 14.53 -20.46 1.12
N ALA A 406 15.16 -21.61 0.91
CA ALA A 406 15.91 -21.89 -0.31
C ALA A 406 14.98 -22.17 -1.50
N LEU A 407 15.01 -21.30 -2.50
CA LEU A 407 14.38 -21.51 -3.81
C LEU A 407 15.42 -22.11 -4.75
N ASN A 408 15.55 -23.44 -4.75
CA ASN A 408 16.65 -24.15 -5.41
C ASN A 408 16.67 -23.97 -6.95
N ARG A 409 17.73 -24.46 -7.61
CA ARG A 409 17.84 -24.44 -9.09
C ARG A 409 16.64 -25.08 -9.81
N GLY A 410 16.04 -26.12 -9.22
CA GLY A 410 14.85 -26.78 -9.76
C GLY A 410 13.62 -25.86 -9.78
N PHE A 411 13.46 -24.99 -8.78
CA PHE A 411 12.42 -23.98 -8.75
C PHE A 411 12.55 -22.98 -9.90
N ILE A 412 13.76 -22.46 -10.14
CA ILE A 412 14.02 -21.52 -11.24
C ILE A 412 13.75 -22.22 -12.59
N ALA A 413 14.32 -23.41 -12.79
CA ALA A 413 14.18 -24.17 -14.04
C ALA A 413 12.71 -24.51 -14.37
N ALA A 414 11.91 -24.86 -13.36
CA ALA A 414 10.52 -25.22 -13.56
C ALA A 414 9.62 -24.00 -13.85
N ASN A 415 10.06 -22.78 -13.54
CA ASN A 415 9.26 -21.56 -13.68
C ASN A 415 9.78 -20.58 -14.73
N LEU A 416 10.74 -20.96 -15.58
CA LEU A 416 11.28 -20.08 -16.63
C LEU A 416 10.18 -19.48 -17.51
N GLY A 417 10.16 -18.15 -17.61
CA GLY A 417 9.17 -17.40 -18.39
C GLY A 417 7.79 -17.25 -17.73
N LEU A 418 7.62 -17.68 -16.47
CA LEU A 418 6.35 -17.58 -15.74
C LEU A 418 6.39 -16.48 -14.68
N VAL A 419 5.20 -16.01 -14.30
CA VAL A 419 4.99 -15.21 -13.07
C VAL A 419 4.51 -16.15 -11.97
N VAL A 420 5.27 -16.25 -10.90
CA VAL A 420 5.04 -17.11 -9.73
C VAL A 420 4.49 -16.28 -8.59
N LYS A 421 3.48 -16.77 -7.88
CA LYS A 421 2.96 -16.11 -6.67
C LYS A 421 3.70 -16.63 -5.44
N VAL A 422 4.33 -15.73 -4.68
CA VAL A 422 5.08 -16.04 -3.46
C VAL A 422 4.45 -15.28 -2.29
N SER A 423 4.03 -16.00 -1.26
CA SER A 423 3.53 -15.44 0.00
C SER A 423 4.10 -16.24 1.18
N TYR A 424 3.76 -15.90 2.40
CA TYR A 424 4.03 -16.73 3.57
C TYR A 424 2.86 -16.70 4.55
N GLU A 425 2.82 -17.70 5.41
CA GLU A 425 1.91 -17.79 6.53
C GLU A 425 2.69 -17.50 7.82
N LEU A 426 2.21 -16.56 8.65
CA LEU A 426 2.66 -16.40 10.03
C LEU A 426 1.85 -17.35 10.92
N ILE A 427 2.56 -18.13 11.73
CA ILE A 427 2.00 -19.11 12.66
C ILE A 427 2.34 -18.65 14.09
N ARG A 428 1.33 -18.25 14.85
CA ARG A 428 1.43 -17.83 16.25
C ARG A 428 0.50 -18.71 17.11
N GLY A 429 1.08 -19.74 17.74
CA GLY A 429 0.29 -20.74 18.47
C GLY A 429 -0.67 -21.49 17.54
N ALA A 430 -1.97 -21.40 17.80
CA ALA A 430 -3.02 -21.98 16.95
C ALA A 430 -3.50 -21.05 15.81
N VAL A 431 -3.05 -19.79 15.79
CA VAL A 431 -3.53 -18.79 14.83
C VAL A 431 -2.58 -18.68 13.64
N GLN A 432 -3.16 -18.59 12.44
CA GLN A 432 -2.44 -18.46 11.17
C GLN A 432 -2.92 -17.22 10.41
N LYS A 433 -2.00 -16.47 9.79
CA LYS A 433 -2.32 -15.33 8.92
C LYS A 433 -1.43 -15.31 7.69
N ASP A 434 -2.06 -15.21 6.52
CA ASP A 434 -1.38 -15.06 5.24
C ASP A 434 -0.83 -13.65 5.04
N SER A 435 0.34 -13.57 4.40
CA SER A 435 0.94 -12.33 3.94
C SER A 435 0.30 -11.82 2.65
N GLN A 436 0.60 -10.57 2.31
CA GLN A 436 0.45 -10.08 0.95
C GLN A 436 1.29 -10.93 -0.03
N VAL A 437 0.90 -10.95 -1.31
CA VAL A 437 1.53 -11.77 -2.35
C VAL A 437 2.57 -10.96 -3.12
N LEU A 438 3.75 -11.53 -3.31
CA LEU A 438 4.73 -11.10 -4.31
C LEU A 438 4.44 -11.82 -5.64
N GLU A 439 4.23 -11.06 -6.71
CA GLU A 439 4.25 -11.60 -8.07
C GLU A 439 5.70 -11.58 -8.60
N LEU A 440 6.32 -12.75 -8.65
CA LEU A 440 7.71 -12.92 -9.06
C LEU A 440 7.78 -13.34 -10.53
N SER A 441 8.29 -12.47 -11.40
CA SER A 441 8.58 -12.79 -12.80
C SER A 441 9.92 -13.51 -12.91
N VAL A 442 9.91 -14.78 -13.32
CA VAL A 442 11.12 -15.57 -13.54
C VAL A 442 11.49 -15.46 -15.02
N LEU A 443 12.59 -14.77 -15.31
CA LEU A 443 13.04 -14.57 -16.69
C LEU A 443 13.38 -15.91 -17.34
N ASN A 444 13.06 -16.03 -18.63
CA ASN A 444 13.44 -17.19 -19.41
C ASN A 444 14.96 -17.14 -19.70
N VAL A 445 15.61 -18.29 -19.76
CA VAL A 445 17.00 -18.38 -20.23
C VAL A 445 16.96 -18.56 -21.74
N THR A 446 16.96 -17.47 -22.49
CA THR A 446 17.14 -17.52 -23.94
C THR A 446 18.63 -17.64 -24.27
N ALA A 447 19.00 -18.68 -25.03
CA ALA A 447 20.35 -18.75 -25.59
C ALA A 447 20.62 -17.51 -26.44
N ALA A 448 21.80 -16.91 -26.28
CA ALA A 448 22.16 -15.74 -27.06
C ALA A 448 22.12 -16.06 -28.56
N PRO A 449 21.43 -15.24 -29.39
CA PRO A 449 21.43 -15.46 -30.81
C PRO A 449 22.84 -15.31 -31.37
N THR A 450 23.16 -16.03 -32.44
CA THR A 450 24.48 -16.00 -33.09
C THR A 450 24.34 -15.70 -34.56
N ILE A 451 25.36 -15.10 -35.15
CA ILE A 451 25.48 -14.94 -36.61
C ILE A 451 26.34 -16.10 -37.11
N THR A 452 25.79 -16.96 -37.94
CA THR A 452 26.48 -18.14 -38.46
C THR A 452 27.13 -17.88 -39.81
N SER A 453 26.53 -17.03 -40.66
CA SER A 453 27.07 -16.72 -41.98
C SER A 453 26.67 -15.34 -42.48
N VAL A 454 27.59 -14.73 -43.23
CA VAL A 454 27.33 -13.58 -44.10
C VAL A 454 27.70 -14.01 -45.51
N THR A 455 26.80 -13.89 -46.46
CA THR A 455 26.98 -14.38 -47.84
C THR A 455 26.81 -13.27 -48.86
N SER A 456 27.50 -13.40 -49.98
CA SER A 456 27.29 -12.63 -51.20
C SER A 456 27.17 -13.58 -52.39
N ALA A 457 26.89 -13.06 -53.59
CA ALA A 457 26.92 -13.88 -54.80
C ALA A 457 28.32 -14.44 -55.12
N GLY A 458 29.39 -13.89 -54.52
CA GLY A 458 30.75 -14.42 -54.60
C GLY A 458 31.08 -15.50 -53.55
N GLY A 459 30.14 -15.86 -52.68
CA GLY A 459 30.33 -16.85 -51.62
C GLY A 459 30.23 -16.29 -50.19
N VAL A 460 30.73 -17.02 -49.21
CA VAL A 460 30.73 -16.61 -47.80
C VAL A 460 31.75 -15.49 -47.59
N VAL A 461 31.35 -14.43 -46.89
CA VAL A 461 32.23 -13.37 -46.40
C VAL A 461 32.67 -13.74 -44.98
N PRO A 462 33.95 -14.10 -44.74
CA PRO A 462 34.47 -14.44 -43.41
C PRO A 462 34.33 -13.28 -42.41
N ASP A 463 34.51 -13.55 -41.11
CA ASP A 463 34.52 -12.45 -40.13
C ASP A 463 35.70 -11.55 -40.41
N ARG A 464 35.46 -10.24 -40.41
CA ARG A 464 36.43 -9.22 -40.83
C ARG A 464 36.91 -9.41 -42.28
N GLY A 465 36.14 -10.16 -43.08
CA GLY A 465 36.40 -10.39 -44.49
C GLY A 465 35.99 -9.21 -45.37
N GLN A 466 36.46 -9.22 -46.61
CA GLN A 466 36.24 -8.18 -47.60
C GLN A 466 35.50 -8.73 -48.82
N THR A 467 34.70 -7.89 -49.48
CA THR A 467 34.01 -8.26 -50.73
C THR A 467 33.71 -7.03 -51.59
N TYR A 468 33.72 -7.18 -52.92
CA TYR A 468 33.24 -6.12 -53.84
C TYR A 468 31.74 -6.21 -54.12
N TYR A 469 31.08 -7.30 -53.71
CA TYR A 469 29.63 -7.50 -53.88
C TYR A 469 28.87 -6.61 -52.90
N ARG A 470 27.95 -5.78 -53.40
CA ARG A 470 27.15 -4.87 -52.57
C ARG A 470 25.89 -5.50 -51.99
N SER A 471 25.50 -6.69 -52.44
CA SER A 471 24.33 -7.39 -51.92
C SER A 471 24.74 -8.53 -51.00
N LEU A 472 24.43 -8.42 -49.70
CA LEU A 472 24.77 -9.43 -48.70
C LEU A 472 23.52 -10.03 -48.04
N GLY A 473 23.54 -11.34 -47.81
CA GLY A 473 22.61 -12.07 -46.95
C GLY A 473 23.24 -12.37 -45.60
N ILE A 474 22.42 -12.52 -44.56
CA ILE A 474 22.88 -12.82 -43.19
C ILE A 474 22.02 -13.96 -42.64
N THR A 475 22.67 -14.98 -42.07
CA THR A 475 22.00 -16.09 -41.41
C THR A 475 22.59 -16.30 -40.02
N GLY A 476 21.76 -16.75 -39.11
CA GLY A 476 22.17 -17.05 -37.75
C GLY A 476 21.24 -18.02 -37.03
N THR A 477 21.52 -18.24 -35.75
CA THR A 477 20.69 -19.06 -34.88
C THR A 477 20.14 -18.26 -33.70
N GLY A 478 19.02 -18.72 -33.13
CA GLY A 478 18.40 -18.11 -31.96
C GLY A 478 17.36 -19.03 -31.30
N PRO A 479 16.67 -18.56 -30.25
CA PRO A 479 15.60 -19.32 -29.61
C PRO A 479 14.45 -19.60 -30.57
N SER A 480 14.16 -20.88 -30.83
CA SER A 480 13.12 -21.29 -31.78
C SER A 480 11.75 -20.73 -31.41
N GLY A 481 10.98 -20.29 -32.42
CA GLY A 481 9.64 -19.72 -32.24
C GLY A 481 9.63 -18.27 -31.73
N GLN A 482 10.80 -17.65 -31.54
CA GLN A 482 10.92 -16.22 -31.21
C GLN A 482 11.34 -15.40 -32.43
N SER A 483 11.49 -14.08 -32.24
CA SER A 483 12.10 -13.17 -33.20
C SER A 483 13.43 -12.64 -32.65
N VAL A 484 14.34 -12.27 -33.53
CA VAL A 484 15.59 -11.58 -33.19
C VAL A 484 15.66 -10.23 -33.90
N GLU A 485 16.29 -9.24 -33.26
CA GLU A 485 16.57 -7.95 -33.87
C GLU A 485 17.99 -7.94 -34.42
N VAL A 486 18.13 -7.70 -35.72
CA VAL A 486 19.46 -7.56 -36.37
C VAL A 486 19.79 -6.08 -36.50
N LEU A 487 21.03 -5.73 -36.19
CA LEU A 487 21.55 -4.38 -36.26
C LEU A 487 22.74 -4.33 -37.22
N ILE A 488 22.79 -3.29 -38.05
CA ILE A 488 23.96 -2.92 -38.87
C ILE A 488 24.45 -1.57 -38.38
N ASN A 489 25.72 -1.47 -38.00
CA ASN A 489 26.31 -0.23 -37.48
C ASN A 489 25.51 0.34 -36.30
N ASN A 490 25.09 -0.55 -35.39
CA ASN A 490 24.21 -0.28 -34.25
C ASN A 490 22.81 0.26 -34.61
N VAL A 491 22.40 0.25 -35.88
CA VAL A 491 21.06 0.64 -36.31
C VAL A 491 20.22 -0.62 -36.56
N PRO A 492 19.06 -0.78 -35.88
CA PRO A 492 18.16 -1.88 -36.14
C PRO A 492 17.67 -1.88 -37.59
N ILE A 493 17.71 -3.05 -38.23
CA ILE A 493 17.28 -3.23 -39.62
C ILE A 493 15.99 -4.03 -39.75
N GLY A 494 15.48 -4.55 -38.63
CA GLY A 494 14.22 -5.29 -38.54
C GLY A 494 14.25 -6.45 -37.55
N LEU A 495 13.08 -7.02 -37.36
CA LEU A 495 12.87 -8.26 -36.60
C LEU A 495 12.76 -9.44 -37.57
N PHE A 496 13.44 -10.53 -37.24
CA PHE A 496 13.47 -11.75 -38.06
C PHE A 496 13.06 -12.95 -37.22
N ALA A 497 12.07 -13.69 -37.71
CA ALA A 497 11.58 -14.88 -37.03
C ALA A 497 12.64 -16.00 -37.05
N VAL A 498 12.75 -16.69 -35.93
CA VAL A 498 13.55 -17.90 -35.76
C VAL A 498 12.65 -19.10 -35.99
N ASP A 499 12.98 -19.91 -36.99
CA ASP A 499 12.20 -21.08 -37.36
C ASP A 499 12.26 -22.22 -36.32
N ALA A 500 11.53 -23.31 -36.60
CA ALA A 500 11.49 -24.50 -35.74
C ALA A 500 12.87 -25.19 -35.57
N ALA A 501 13.80 -24.96 -36.50
CA ALA A 501 15.16 -25.47 -36.45
C ALA A 501 16.13 -24.51 -35.72
N GLY A 502 15.63 -23.38 -35.22
CA GLY A 502 16.43 -22.38 -34.52
C GLY A 502 17.19 -21.43 -35.45
N VAL A 503 16.85 -21.37 -36.74
CA VAL A 503 17.54 -20.56 -37.75
C VAL A 503 16.73 -19.31 -38.07
N TRP A 504 17.42 -18.18 -38.22
CA TRP A 504 16.86 -16.93 -38.76
C TRP A 504 17.68 -16.47 -39.97
N THR A 505 17.03 -15.80 -40.92
CA THR A 505 17.67 -15.30 -42.14
C THR A 505 17.21 -13.88 -42.47
N VAL A 506 18.16 -13.01 -42.80
CA VAL A 506 17.94 -11.70 -43.41
C VAL A 506 18.06 -11.88 -44.93
N PRO A 507 16.99 -11.59 -45.70
CA PRO A 507 17.05 -11.57 -47.16
C PRO A 507 18.17 -10.63 -47.64
N THR A 508 18.72 -10.88 -48.82
CA THR A 508 19.82 -10.07 -49.36
C THR A 508 19.48 -8.58 -49.36
N ARG A 509 20.38 -7.75 -48.82
CA ARG A 509 20.24 -6.29 -48.79
C ARG A 509 21.44 -5.62 -49.43
N THR A 510 21.23 -4.39 -49.91
CA THR A 510 22.29 -3.55 -50.47
C THR A 510 23.07 -2.84 -49.37
N PHE A 511 24.39 -2.93 -49.43
CA PHE A 511 25.35 -2.32 -48.52
C PHE A 511 26.17 -1.25 -49.26
N THR A 512 26.54 -0.20 -48.56
CA THR A 512 27.43 0.84 -49.07
C THR A 512 28.87 0.35 -49.03
N ALA A 513 29.76 0.93 -49.83
CA ALA A 513 31.18 0.57 -49.83
C ALA A 513 31.87 1.11 -48.57
N THR A 514 31.75 0.39 -47.47
CA THR A 514 32.39 0.69 -46.18
C THR A 514 32.50 -0.58 -45.32
N THR A 515 33.08 -0.43 -44.13
CA THR A 515 33.06 -1.47 -43.11
C THR A 515 31.74 -1.43 -42.35
N HIS A 516 31.10 -2.59 -42.25
CA HIS A 516 29.85 -2.78 -41.52
C HIS A 516 30.09 -3.68 -40.31
N THR A 517 29.53 -3.27 -39.18
CA THR A 517 29.40 -4.11 -37.98
C THR A 517 27.99 -4.69 -37.97
N ILE A 518 27.88 -5.98 -37.70
CA ILE A 518 26.63 -6.73 -37.69
C ILE A 518 26.51 -7.42 -36.33
N THR A 519 25.39 -7.19 -35.66
CA THR A 519 25.05 -7.84 -34.38
C THR A 519 23.61 -8.28 -34.41
N VAL A 520 23.28 -9.33 -33.65
CA VAL A 520 21.91 -9.77 -33.42
C VAL A 520 21.63 -9.79 -31.92
N ARG A 521 20.42 -9.43 -31.51
CA ARG A 521 19.98 -9.52 -30.11
C ARG A 521 18.57 -10.07 -29.99
N THR A 522 18.24 -10.59 -28.81
CA THR A 522 16.87 -10.95 -28.45
C THR A 522 15.99 -9.70 -28.42
N THR A 523 14.68 -9.86 -28.64
CA THR A 523 13.73 -8.72 -28.70
C THR A 523 13.61 -7.93 -27.39
N ASP A 524 13.88 -8.59 -26.26
CA ASP A 524 13.95 -7.97 -24.93
C ASP A 524 15.31 -7.29 -24.65
N GLY A 525 16.27 -7.42 -25.56
CA GLY A 525 17.63 -6.86 -25.44
C GLY A 525 18.52 -7.57 -24.42
N SER A 526 18.05 -8.65 -23.79
CA SER A 526 18.76 -9.34 -22.70
C SER A 526 20.04 -10.03 -23.16
N ASN A 527 20.10 -10.46 -24.42
CA ASN A 527 21.24 -11.17 -24.99
C ASN A 527 21.61 -10.63 -26.37
N GLN A 528 22.90 -10.38 -26.59
CA GLN A 528 23.45 -9.91 -27.88
C GLN A 528 24.60 -10.81 -28.32
N SER A 529 24.69 -11.06 -29.63
CA SER A 529 25.77 -11.83 -30.24
C SER A 529 27.11 -11.12 -30.16
N ALA A 530 28.19 -11.87 -30.39
CA ALA A 530 29.45 -11.27 -30.80
C ALA A 530 29.28 -10.45 -32.09
N THR A 531 30.06 -9.39 -32.24
CA THR A 531 30.06 -8.54 -33.44
C THR A 531 30.72 -9.28 -34.61
N ARG A 532 29.99 -9.41 -35.71
CA ARG A 532 30.50 -9.84 -37.02
C ARG A 532 30.87 -8.61 -37.83
N ILE A 533 32.03 -8.60 -38.47
CA ILE A 533 32.48 -7.47 -39.31
C ILE A 533 32.53 -7.93 -40.77
N ALA A 534 32.02 -7.10 -41.67
CA ALA A 534 32.15 -7.32 -43.11
C ALA A 534 32.47 -5.99 -43.80
N THR A 535 33.49 -5.97 -44.66
CA THR A 535 33.87 -4.77 -45.41
C THR A 535 33.46 -4.92 -46.87
N VAL A 536 32.60 -4.02 -47.34
CA VAL A 536 32.29 -3.88 -48.75
C VAL A 536 33.26 -2.88 -49.35
N LEU A 537 34.09 -3.34 -50.29
CA LEU A 537 35.09 -2.53 -50.94
C LEU A 537 34.47 -1.72 -52.08
N GLU A 538 34.99 -0.50 -52.25
CA GLU A 538 34.71 0.28 -53.45
C GLU A 538 35.48 -0.36 -54.60
N GLY A 539 34.77 -0.93 -55.57
CA GLY A 539 35.42 -1.48 -56.77
C GLY A 539 35.90 -0.40 -57.74
N LEU A 540 36.65 -0.82 -58.74
CA LEU A 540 37.29 0.04 -59.72
C LEU A 540 36.31 1.03 -60.34
N ALA A 541 36.62 2.33 -60.22
CA ALA A 541 35.84 3.40 -60.84
C ALA A 541 36.38 3.76 -62.24
N LEU A 542 37.70 3.83 -62.40
CA LEU A 542 38.37 4.19 -63.64
C LEU A 542 39.74 3.54 -63.70
N HIS A 543 40.06 2.95 -64.85
CA HIS A 543 41.39 2.55 -65.23
C HIS A 543 41.71 3.08 -66.62
N VAL A 544 42.86 3.72 -66.80
CA VAL A 544 43.33 4.19 -68.11
C VAL A 544 44.74 3.66 -68.36
N ALA A 545 44.89 2.81 -69.36
CA ALA A 545 46.18 2.44 -69.92
C ALA A 545 46.61 3.51 -70.92
N GLN A 546 47.27 4.56 -70.45
CA GLN A 546 47.94 5.53 -71.31
C GLN A 546 49.34 5.01 -71.57
N PHE A 547 49.55 4.45 -72.75
CA PHE A 547 50.81 3.82 -73.19
C PHE A 547 52.01 4.79 -73.28
N SER A 548 51.84 6.03 -72.84
CA SER A 548 52.81 7.13 -72.83
C SER A 548 54.07 6.85 -72.02
N ALA A 549 54.01 5.95 -71.04
CA ALA A 549 55.16 5.54 -70.24
C ALA A 549 55.89 4.30 -70.79
N GLN A 550 55.65 3.93 -72.05
CA GLN A 550 56.29 2.80 -72.75
C GLN A 550 56.18 1.47 -71.97
N ASN A 551 55.04 1.26 -71.31
CA ASN A 551 54.75 0.03 -70.60
C ASN A 551 53.32 -0.41 -70.88
N TRP A 552 53.06 -1.70 -70.68
CA TRP A 552 51.80 -2.33 -71.03
C TRP A 552 50.62 -1.93 -70.14
N ALA A 553 50.84 -1.11 -69.10
CA ALA A 553 49.83 -0.65 -68.17
C ALA A 553 48.89 -1.79 -67.75
N GLY A 554 49.46 -2.90 -67.28
CA GLY A 554 48.79 -4.12 -66.82
C GLY A 554 48.15 -5.00 -67.91
N TRP A 555 48.16 -4.61 -69.17
CA TRP A 555 47.80 -5.50 -70.29
C TRP A 555 48.95 -6.47 -70.58
N THR A 556 48.60 -7.62 -71.14
CA THR A 556 49.52 -8.68 -71.52
C THR A 556 49.19 -9.19 -72.90
N TRP A 557 50.16 -9.78 -73.58
CA TRP A 557 49.94 -10.43 -74.86
C TRP A 557 48.96 -11.61 -74.70
N GLY A 558 47.97 -11.68 -75.59
CA GLY A 558 46.89 -12.67 -75.54
C GLY A 558 47.12 -13.95 -76.35
N GLY A 559 48.27 -14.08 -77.03
CA GLY A 559 48.65 -15.28 -77.80
C GLY A 559 48.47 -15.16 -79.32
N ALA A 560 47.67 -14.21 -79.82
CA ALA A 560 47.58 -13.91 -81.26
C ALA A 560 48.70 -12.94 -81.68
N GLY A 561 49.33 -13.20 -82.83
CA GLY A 561 50.51 -12.46 -83.30
C GLY A 561 51.82 -13.01 -82.71
N ARG A 562 52.85 -12.18 -82.63
CA ARG A 562 54.05 -12.39 -81.81
C ARG A 562 54.17 -11.28 -80.77
N GLN A 563 54.72 -11.58 -79.61
CA GLN A 563 54.96 -10.55 -78.58
C GLN A 563 55.94 -9.46 -79.06
N ASP A 564 56.91 -9.83 -79.90
CA ASP A 564 57.89 -8.90 -80.47
C ASP A 564 57.31 -8.01 -81.59
N ASP A 565 56.06 -8.25 -82.03
CA ASP A 565 55.36 -7.36 -82.98
C ASP A 565 54.94 -6.04 -82.32
N PHE A 566 54.99 -5.98 -80.98
CA PHE A 566 54.60 -4.80 -80.22
C PHE A 566 55.77 -3.85 -79.99
N SER A 567 55.54 -2.57 -80.26
CA SER A 567 56.52 -1.51 -80.02
C SER A 567 55.84 -0.22 -79.55
N TRP A 568 56.63 0.70 -79.02
CA TRP A 568 56.15 2.02 -78.57
C TRP A 568 56.55 3.06 -79.60
N ILE A 569 55.57 3.66 -80.25
CA ILE A 569 55.83 4.68 -81.26
C ILE A 569 55.46 6.05 -80.68
N ALA A 570 56.40 6.99 -80.77
CA ALA A 570 56.20 8.35 -80.30
C ALA A 570 55.26 9.10 -81.26
N HIS A 571 54.25 9.78 -80.71
CA HIS A 571 53.37 10.59 -81.52
C HIS A 571 54.11 11.86 -82.01
N PRO A 572 54.04 12.20 -83.31
CA PRO A 572 54.63 13.45 -83.81
C PRO A 572 53.93 14.66 -83.18
N GLY A 573 54.69 15.55 -82.54
CA GLY A 573 54.19 16.84 -82.04
C GLY A 573 53.35 16.82 -80.76
N GLN A 574 53.08 15.66 -80.16
CA GLN A 574 52.40 15.54 -78.87
C GLN A 574 53.18 14.53 -78.04
N ASN A 575 53.76 14.96 -76.92
CA ASN A 575 54.81 14.26 -76.16
C ASN A 575 54.31 12.98 -75.44
N TYR A 576 53.72 12.02 -76.16
CA TYR A 576 53.22 10.73 -75.68
C TYR A 576 53.44 9.59 -76.69
N TYR A 577 53.43 8.35 -76.21
CA TYR A 577 53.59 7.12 -76.99
C TYR A 577 52.26 6.39 -77.19
N HIS A 578 52.09 5.74 -78.34
CA HIS A 578 51.04 4.75 -78.58
C HIS A 578 51.63 3.33 -78.66
N LEU A 579 50.82 2.33 -78.33
CA LEU A 579 51.17 0.92 -78.50
C LEU A 579 50.91 0.56 -79.96
N HIS A 580 51.98 0.21 -80.67
CA HIS A 580 51.97 -0.23 -82.05
C HIS A 580 52.04 -1.75 -82.11
N ASN A 581 51.30 -2.37 -83.05
CA ASN A 581 51.36 -3.80 -83.31
C ASN A 581 51.54 -4.05 -84.81
N GLN A 582 52.68 -4.66 -85.19
CA GLN A 582 53.10 -4.94 -86.58
C GLN A 582 52.54 -6.24 -87.17
N THR A 583 51.88 -7.06 -86.35
CA THR A 583 51.10 -8.25 -86.72
C THR A 583 51.62 -9.09 -87.91
N PHE A 584 52.94 -9.25 -88.05
CA PHE A 584 53.59 -9.84 -89.23
C PHE A 584 53.65 -11.37 -89.12
N THR A 585 52.49 -12.02 -89.02
CA THR A 585 52.36 -13.48 -88.88
C THR A 585 50.95 -13.99 -89.22
N ASN A 586 50.87 -15.16 -89.85
CA ASN A 586 49.57 -15.80 -90.14
C ASN A 586 48.79 -16.20 -88.85
N ASN A 587 49.40 -16.09 -87.67
CA ASN A 587 48.77 -16.34 -86.37
C ASN A 587 48.17 -15.06 -85.72
N SER A 588 47.91 -14.00 -86.49
CA SER A 588 47.45 -12.70 -85.96
C SER A 588 45.95 -12.63 -85.60
N SER A 589 45.17 -13.69 -85.82
CA SER A 589 43.75 -13.78 -85.43
C SER A 589 43.59 -14.43 -84.05
N GLY A 590 42.81 -13.80 -83.17
CA GLY A 590 42.59 -14.21 -81.78
C GLY A 590 42.79 -13.05 -80.80
N THR A 591 42.90 -13.38 -79.51
CA THR A 591 43.17 -12.39 -78.45
C THR A 591 44.60 -11.85 -78.61
N VAL A 592 44.73 -10.56 -78.92
CA VAL A 592 46.03 -9.88 -79.07
C VAL A 592 46.48 -9.23 -77.77
N LEU A 593 45.56 -8.64 -77.01
CA LEU A 593 45.81 -8.11 -75.67
C LEU A 593 44.77 -8.65 -74.69
N GLN A 594 45.19 -8.94 -73.47
CA GLN A 594 44.30 -9.28 -72.38
C GLN A 594 44.74 -8.67 -71.05
N ARG A 595 43.78 -8.42 -70.17
CA ARG A 595 44.04 -8.01 -68.79
C ARG A 595 42.99 -8.56 -67.84
N ILE A 596 43.43 -9.09 -66.71
CA ILE A 596 42.57 -9.45 -65.59
C ILE A 596 42.37 -8.22 -64.70
N PHE A 597 41.12 -7.89 -64.40
CA PHE A 597 40.72 -6.94 -63.36
C PHE A 597 40.10 -7.75 -62.23
N SER A 598 40.59 -7.60 -60.99
CA SER A 598 40.16 -8.39 -59.81
C SER A 598 39.34 -7.57 -58.79
N ASP A 599 39.06 -6.31 -59.13
CA ASP A 599 38.46 -5.30 -58.26
C ASP A 599 37.21 -4.65 -58.89
N LEU A 600 36.58 -5.29 -59.88
CA LEU A 600 35.32 -4.78 -60.44
C LEU A 600 34.21 -4.84 -59.40
N THR A 601 33.23 -3.95 -59.52
CA THR A 601 32.00 -4.02 -58.71
C THR A 601 30.98 -4.92 -59.40
N PRO A 602 30.68 -6.12 -58.89
CA PRO A 602 29.67 -7.00 -59.48
C PRO A 602 28.30 -6.31 -59.49
N GLY A 603 27.58 -6.42 -60.61
CA GLY A 603 26.31 -5.74 -60.87
C GLY A 603 26.47 -4.34 -61.48
N ALA A 604 27.64 -3.72 -61.40
CA ALA A 604 27.87 -2.40 -61.97
C ALA A 604 28.07 -2.46 -63.48
N THR A 605 27.65 -1.40 -64.18
CA THR A 605 27.87 -1.25 -65.63
C THR A 605 29.21 -0.56 -65.89
N TYR A 606 30.03 -1.15 -66.76
CA TYR A 606 31.33 -0.64 -67.17
C TYR A 606 31.35 -0.37 -68.68
N LEU A 607 32.09 0.67 -69.07
CA LEU A 607 32.43 1.00 -70.45
C LEU A 607 33.93 0.75 -70.65
N LEU A 608 34.26 -0.24 -71.47
CA LEU A 608 35.60 -0.44 -72.02
C LEU A 608 35.70 0.31 -73.35
N SER A 609 36.67 1.19 -73.50
CA SER A 609 36.89 1.96 -74.71
C SER A 609 38.36 1.99 -75.11
N SER A 610 38.61 2.15 -76.41
CA SER A 610 39.95 2.33 -76.97
C SER A 610 39.88 3.24 -78.19
N GLY A 611 40.81 4.20 -78.28
CA GLY A 611 41.08 4.92 -79.52
C GLY A 611 42.13 4.15 -80.32
N VAL A 612 41.74 3.63 -81.49
CA VAL A 612 42.61 2.81 -82.33
C VAL A 612 42.65 3.33 -83.76
N PHE A 613 43.78 3.21 -84.44
CA PHE A 613 43.90 3.57 -85.85
C PHE A 613 44.81 2.59 -86.59
N ARG A 614 44.66 2.56 -87.92
CA ARG A 614 45.51 1.76 -88.81
C ARG A 614 46.82 2.48 -89.09
N SER A 615 47.95 1.77 -88.98
CA SER A 615 49.30 2.33 -89.03
C SER A 615 49.86 2.55 -90.44
N ASN A 616 49.42 1.76 -91.42
CA ASN A 616 49.95 1.81 -92.79
C ASN A 616 48.92 1.39 -93.85
N THR A 617 49.17 1.78 -95.11
CA THR A 617 48.30 1.51 -96.27
C THR A 617 48.53 0.19 -97.05
N PRO A 618 49.70 -0.48 -97.03
CA PRO A 618 49.96 -1.56 -97.99
C PRO A 618 49.29 -2.91 -97.68
N TYR A 619 48.72 -3.12 -96.49
CA TYR A 619 48.29 -4.46 -96.04
C TYR A 619 46.81 -4.55 -95.66
N VAL A 620 46.35 -5.76 -95.29
CA VAL A 620 44.94 -6.06 -95.01
C VAL A 620 44.41 -5.17 -93.86
N HIS A 621 43.14 -4.77 -93.94
CA HIS A 621 42.55 -3.90 -92.91
C HIS A 621 42.50 -4.62 -91.55
N PRO A 622 43.01 -4.00 -90.46
CA PRO A 622 42.82 -4.53 -89.11
C PRO A 622 41.33 -4.63 -88.79
N ARG A 623 40.91 -5.76 -88.19
CA ARG A 623 39.51 -6.03 -87.80
C ARG A 623 39.46 -6.36 -86.31
N LEU A 624 39.20 -5.35 -85.49
CA LEU A 624 39.41 -5.40 -84.05
C LEU A 624 38.07 -5.44 -83.30
N GLN A 625 38.06 -6.09 -82.15
CA GLN A 625 36.89 -6.23 -81.30
C GLN A 625 37.30 -6.21 -79.82
N LEU A 626 36.48 -5.57 -78.99
CA LEU A 626 36.61 -5.64 -77.54
C LEU A 626 35.76 -6.79 -76.99
N GLY A 627 36.24 -7.45 -75.94
CA GLY A 627 35.50 -8.55 -75.32
C GLY A 627 35.80 -8.73 -73.84
N THR A 628 35.01 -9.59 -73.19
CA THR A 628 35.24 -10.00 -71.79
C THR A 628 35.19 -11.52 -71.62
N SER A 629 35.67 -12.01 -70.48
CA SER A 629 35.58 -13.42 -70.05
C SER A 629 34.14 -13.90 -69.88
N ALA A 630 33.17 -12.99 -69.67
CA ALA A 630 31.74 -13.29 -69.63
C ALA A 630 31.06 -13.23 -71.02
N ALA A 631 31.84 -13.41 -72.09
CA ALA A 631 31.36 -13.45 -73.48
C ALA A 631 30.68 -12.17 -74.01
N HIS A 632 30.74 -11.04 -73.30
CA HIS A 632 30.35 -9.75 -73.86
C HIS A 632 31.32 -9.36 -74.98
N ARG A 633 30.80 -8.79 -76.07
CA ARG A 633 31.56 -8.41 -77.27
C ARG A 633 31.05 -7.09 -77.82
N SER A 634 31.95 -6.22 -78.27
CA SER A 634 31.59 -5.08 -79.13
C SER A 634 31.26 -5.57 -80.55
N PRO A 635 30.75 -4.71 -81.45
CA PRO A 635 30.88 -4.93 -82.88
C PRO A 635 32.35 -5.14 -83.30
N VAL A 636 32.56 -5.75 -84.47
CA VAL A 636 33.90 -5.80 -85.10
C VAL A 636 34.13 -4.49 -85.85
N TYR A 637 35.23 -3.82 -85.53
CA TYR A 637 35.64 -2.55 -86.13
C TYR A 637 36.69 -2.80 -87.21
N THR A 638 36.36 -2.47 -88.46
CA THR A 638 37.31 -2.52 -89.57
C THR A 638 38.00 -1.17 -89.72
N LEU A 639 39.32 -1.13 -89.59
CA LEU A 639 40.11 0.09 -89.71
C LEU A 639 40.47 0.34 -91.18
N SER A 640 39.58 1.01 -91.92
CA SER A 640 39.75 1.16 -93.38
C SER A 640 40.70 2.29 -93.77
N VAL A 641 40.75 3.38 -93.00
CA VAL A 641 41.52 4.60 -93.33
C VAL A 641 42.73 4.73 -92.40
N VAL A 642 43.91 4.96 -92.98
CA VAL A 642 45.16 5.13 -92.23
C VAL A 642 45.13 6.41 -91.40
N HIS A 643 45.62 6.32 -90.16
CA HIS A 643 45.62 7.40 -89.15
C HIS A 643 44.24 7.95 -88.75
N GLN A 644 43.13 7.38 -89.23
CA GLN A 644 41.81 7.73 -88.72
C GLN A 644 41.56 7.00 -87.40
N VAL A 645 41.37 7.78 -86.33
CA VAL A 645 41.00 7.22 -85.02
C VAL A 645 39.57 6.69 -85.04
N VAL A 646 39.44 5.41 -84.74
CA VAL A 646 38.17 4.70 -84.52
C VAL A 646 38.01 4.50 -83.01
N SER A 647 36.88 4.96 -82.46
CA SER A 647 36.53 4.73 -81.06
C SER A 647 35.82 3.38 -80.92
N MET A 648 36.53 2.38 -80.41
CA MET A 648 35.92 1.11 -80.06
C MET A 648 35.33 1.19 -78.66
N GLN A 649 34.14 0.61 -78.47
CA GLN A 649 33.42 0.68 -77.20
C GLN A 649 32.70 -0.63 -76.89
N LEU A 650 32.71 -1.03 -75.63
CA LEU A 650 31.97 -2.17 -75.08
C LEU A 650 31.37 -1.79 -73.73
N SER A 651 30.04 -1.73 -73.66
CA SER A 651 29.31 -1.64 -72.38
C SER A 651 28.97 -3.04 -71.89
N PHE A 652 29.24 -3.34 -70.62
CA PHE A 652 28.91 -4.62 -70.00
C PHE A 652 28.63 -4.48 -68.50
N VAL A 653 27.85 -5.40 -67.94
CA VAL A 653 27.65 -5.50 -66.48
C VAL A 653 28.67 -6.48 -65.93
N ALA A 654 29.43 -6.09 -64.91
CA ALA A 654 30.39 -7.00 -64.28
C ALA A 654 29.64 -8.11 -63.54
N SER A 655 29.86 -9.38 -63.89
CA SER A 655 29.20 -10.52 -63.24
C SER A 655 29.91 -10.94 -61.95
N THR A 656 31.21 -10.68 -61.85
CA THR A 656 32.08 -10.96 -60.71
C THR A 656 33.04 -9.79 -60.52
N SER A 657 33.79 -9.80 -59.41
CA SER A 657 34.84 -8.80 -59.20
C SER A 657 36.08 -9.08 -60.06
N GLU A 658 36.22 -10.33 -60.52
CA GLU A 658 37.32 -10.76 -61.37
C GLU A 658 36.86 -11.07 -62.79
N MET A 659 37.22 -10.21 -63.75
CA MET A 659 36.95 -10.45 -65.17
C MET A 659 38.19 -10.17 -66.02
N THR A 660 38.36 -10.98 -67.06
CA THR A 660 39.39 -10.72 -68.08
C THR A 660 38.78 -9.90 -69.21
N LEU A 661 39.43 -8.82 -69.60
CA LEU A 661 39.07 -8.02 -70.77
C LEU A 661 40.02 -8.34 -71.91
N TYR A 662 39.47 -8.37 -73.12
CA TYR A 662 40.14 -8.83 -74.32
C TYR A 662 40.11 -7.76 -75.40
N TYR A 663 41.21 -7.71 -76.13
CA TYR A 663 41.34 -7.07 -77.43
C TYR A 663 41.56 -8.18 -78.44
N ILE A 664 40.65 -8.32 -79.39
CA ILE A 664 40.58 -9.46 -80.30
C ILE A 664 40.79 -8.96 -81.72
N ASN A 665 41.71 -9.56 -82.45
CA ASN A 665 41.88 -9.34 -83.88
C ASN A 665 41.23 -10.50 -84.64
N HIS A 666 40.49 -10.20 -85.70
CA HIS A 666 39.77 -11.19 -86.51
C HIS A 666 40.48 -11.48 -87.84
N GLU A 667 41.63 -10.86 -88.08
CA GLU A 667 42.28 -10.88 -89.37
C GLU A 667 43.63 -11.62 -89.31
N PRO A 668 43.72 -12.86 -89.84
CA PRO A 668 44.97 -13.61 -89.93
C PRO A 668 45.80 -13.12 -91.14
N SER A 669 46.89 -12.38 -90.91
CA SER A 669 47.72 -11.84 -91.99
C SER A 669 49.21 -12.01 -91.74
N GLY A 670 49.89 -12.79 -92.58
CA GLY A 670 51.35 -12.94 -92.57
C GLY A 670 52.11 -11.81 -93.27
N THR A 671 51.41 -10.84 -93.84
CA THR A 671 51.99 -9.69 -94.54
C THR A 671 51.71 -8.36 -93.84
N GLY A 672 50.94 -8.36 -92.74
CA GLY A 672 50.62 -7.17 -91.93
C GLY A 672 49.12 -6.86 -91.86
N ASN A 673 48.71 -6.23 -90.77
CA ASN A 673 47.40 -5.61 -90.52
C ASN A 673 47.53 -4.69 -89.31
N ASP A 674 48.46 -3.76 -89.46
CA ASP A 674 49.10 -3.05 -88.36
C ASP A 674 48.18 -1.96 -87.81
N TRP A 675 48.19 -1.84 -86.49
CA TRP A 675 47.35 -0.89 -85.78
C TRP A 675 48.05 -0.32 -84.55
N ASP A 676 47.61 0.87 -84.19
CA ASP A 676 48.07 1.61 -83.03
C ASP A 676 46.92 1.92 -82.10
N THR A 677 47.15 1.86 -80.79
CA THR A 677 46.23 2.37 -79.78
C THR A 677 46.91 3.39 -78.88
N SER A 678 46.27 4.55 -78.71
CA SER A 678 46.77 5.60 -77.82
C SER A 678 46.45 5.33 -76.36
N HIS A 679 45.33 4.65 -76.10
CA HIS A 679 44.90 4.29 -74.76
C HIS A 679 43.85 3.18 -74.77
N ILE A 680 43.78 2.43 -73.67
CA ILE A 680 42.63 1.58 -73.34
C ILE A 680 42.06 2.03 -71.99
N GLN A 681 40.79 2.35 -71.95
CA GLN A 681 40.10 2.86 -70.77
C GLN A 681 38.98 1.91 -70.34
N LEU A 682 38.87 1.66 -69.05
CA LEU A 682 37.73 1.01 -68.42
C LEU A 682 37.15 1.95 -67.37
N GLN A 683 35.88 2.31 -67.52
CA GLN A 683 35.19 3.23 -66.61
C GLN A 683 33.89 2.63 -66.11
N ARG A 684 33.63 2.71 -64.80
CA ARG A 684 32.33 2.37 -64.23
C ARG A 684 31.35 3.51 -64.51
N MET A 685 30.22 3.17 -65.11
CA MET A 685 29.19 4.12 -65.54
C MET A 685 28.06 4.25 -64.52
N SER A 686 27.64 3.12 -63.92
CA SER A 686 26.57 3.08 -62.92
C SER A 686 26.70 1.87 -62.00
N LEU A 687 26.08 1.95 -60.82
CA LEU A 687 25.96 0.87 -59.84
C LEU A 687 24.63 0.13 -59.96
#